data_AF-A0A936WVB0-F1
#
_entry.id   AF-A0A936WVB0-F1
#
_cell.length_a   1.000
_cell.length_b   1.000
_cell.length_c   1.000
_cell.angle_alpha   90.00
_cell.angle_beta   90.00
_cell.angle_gamma   90.00
#
_symmetry.space_group_name_H-M   'P 1'
#
loop_
_entity.id
_entity.type
_entity.pdbx_description
1 polymer ?
#
loop_
_entity_poly.entity_id
_entity_poly.type
_entity_poly.pdbx_seq_one_letter_code
_entity_poly.pdbx_strand_id
1 'polypeptide(L)'
;MKRIRISFLFSFLFLVSNTPTLAQTGEEYFNKGVAQGQKKQYYAAIDNFNKAISNNYNIAYSYLFIGQCYSHLGKYESAIQNMLLAEKKDPSMASTQRWIASTYYHLNKQDSGLIHINNAIKLDPQAADGYYIRGYFNLYHKNLEESLTDFNRAIQLDPASTQYYLGRCNLYLNQEKYDNAIEDLNTLISIHPQSYDAYNYRASVYLFLGKYANSISDYEKAIDIDKNKEKSIAIINILTPLARLKRFEEAAKYYSTYQTNYTKDPLEITRRAYPEPYIEAITQSIPKKEYQSAFKKIVEAEKLHTSNEEVTDFSFNPLSKKALSNIFSLKGYVLSKLNKPNEASQAYEQSLLINNLQPDIEEALELLTNKTSVDVLSDKTAPSLKILEPSANNRSVIIDDGNQTSNKKQIRGIATDESGIRNIQINNKAVAHEANGYFEVTVPITEGDNLFNIVVTDNNANSYSELIQLKTRGVKIPNSDINKEYPQIQEDIVYHAILIAENEYADNKLDDLSGPSSDMEKIYQILIKNYSFLPQNISKLINKGKNDILETIVTKTNSLSAKDNVLIFYAGHGIMIKQPDGKEEGFLIPSDATKGKEFTYLRGEELVNAFKYSKARHILIMADACFAGSLFRSAENEIPASVEEAFKEPSRKLMASGNRTIVPDTSPFIAHLQTALLNNRKKYITAEQLLNTFKDQYVNSTHLNLQYYPIAGLDLGGQFVFKRK
;
A
#
# COMPACT_ATOMS: atom_id res chain seq x y z
N MET A 1 -15.08 -26.31 7.32
CA MET A 1 -15.93 -25.34 6.55
C MET A 1 -16.96 -24.66 7.46
N LYS A 2 -16.57 -23.61 8.20
CA LYS A 2 -17.53 -22.67 8.83
C LYS A 2 -17.53 -21.38 8.01
N ARG A 3 -18.19 -21.40 6.86
CA ARG A 3 -18.54 -20.19 6.12
C ARG A 3 -19.17 -19.19 7.08
N ILE A 4 -18.90 -17.90 6.88
CA ILE A 4 -19.65 -16.79 7.50
C ILE A 4 -21.12 -17.22 7.52
N ARG A 5 -21.64 -17.57 8.70
CA ARG A 5 -23.02 -18.00 8.83
C ARG A 5 -23.83 -16.73 8.83
N ILE A 6 -24.38 -16.38 7.67
CA ILE A 6 -25.57 -15.56 7.61
C ILE A 6 -26.68 -16.44 8.20
N SER A 7 -26.83 -16.39 9.52
CA SER A 7 -27.87 -17.14 10.22
C SER A 7 -29.18 -16.38 10.10
N PHE A 8 -29.91 -16.67 9.03
CA PHE A 8 -31.28 -16.21 8.86
C PHE A 8 -32.23 -17.02 9.76
N LEU A 9 -32.83 -16.35 10.75
CA LEU A 9 -34.03 -16.81 11.43
C LEU A 9 -35.22 -16.15 10.72
N PHE A 10 -36.01 -16.91 9.98
CA PHE A 10 -37.27 -16.43 9.38
C PHE A 10 -38.46 -17.10 10.07
N SER A 11 -39.33 -16.30 10.67
CA SER A 11 -40.67 -16.69 11.12
C SER A 11 -41.65 -16.63 9.95
N PHE A 12 -42.33 -17.74 9.65
CA PHE A 12 -43.42 -17.79 8.66
C PHE A 12 -44.75 -18.05 9.36
N LEU A 13 -45.74 -17.20 9.10
CA LEU A 13 -47.12 -17.36 9.55
C LEU A 13 -47.84 -18.32 8.57
N PHE A 14 -48.40 -19.43 9.06
CA PHE A 14 -49.21 -20.38 8.29
C PHE A 14 -50.69 -20.21 8.60
N LEU A 15 -51.53 -20.33 7.57
CA LEU A 15 -52.95 -20.72 7.69
C LEU A 15 -53.08 -22.12 7.08
N VAL A 16 -53.44 -23.11 7.89
CA VAL A 16 -53.69 -24.50 7.47
C VAL A 16 -55.17 -24.79 7.63
N SER A 17 -55.81 -25.28 6.58
CA SER A 17 -57.09 -25.99 6.68
C SER A 17 -56.94 -27.39 6.09
N ASN A 18 -57.09 -28.41 6.94
CA ASN A 18 -57.00 -29.83 6.60
C ASN A 18 -58.33 -30.36 6.02
N THR A 19 -58.25 -31.16 4.94
CA THR A 19 -59.12 -32.34 4.66
C THR A 19 -58.38 -33.36 3.74
N PRO A 20 -58.75 -34.66 3.73
CA PRO A 20 -57.79 -35.77 3.56
C PRO A 20 -57.64 -36.40 2.15
N THR A 21 -56.39 -36.78 1.86
CA THR A 21 -55.83 -37.86 1.00
C THR A 21 -56.40 -38.11 -0.41
N LEU A 22 -55.80 -37.49 -1.43
CA LEU A 22 -55.76 -37.96 -2.84
C LEU A 22 -54.59 -37.26 -3.58
N ALA A 23 -53.59 -38.03 -4.05
CA ALA A 23 -52.36 -37.58 -4.74
C ALA A 23 -51.54 -36.50 -3.99
N GLN A 24 -50.27 -36.77 -3.65
CA GLN A 24 -49.43 -35.73 -3.03
C GLN A 24 -49.37 -34.52 -3.97
N THR A 25 -50.05 -33.44 -3.58
CA THR A 25 -50.18 -32.24 -4.40
C THR A 25 -48.81 -31.56 -4.51
N GLY A 26 -48.61 -30.74 -5.53
CA GLY A 26 -47.37 -29.94 -5.64
C GLY A 26 -47.09 -29.12 -4.38
N GLU A 27 -48.14 -28.73 -3.64
CA GLU A 27 -48.09 -28.07 -2.34
C GLU A 27 -47.46 -28.94 -1.24
N GLU A 28 -47.83 -30.22 -1.12
CA GLU A 28 -47.23 -31.11 -0.14
C GLU A 28 -45.73 -31.28 -0.36
N TYR A 29 -45.31 -31.44 -1.62
CA TYR A 29 -43.89 -31.52 -1.96
C TYR A 29 -43.15 -30.24 -1.62
N PHE A 30 -43.74 -29.08 -1.92
CA PHE A 30 -43.15 -27.79 -1.57
C PHE A 30 -42.95 -27.64 -0.05
N ASN A 31 -43.99 -27.94 0.75
CA ASN A 31 -43.95 -27.85 2.21
C ASN A 31 -42.94 -28.84 2.82
N LYS A 32 -42.85 -30.07 2.28
CA LYS A 32 -41.81 -31.04 2.67
C LYS A 32 -40.40 -30.52 2.37
N GLY A 33 -40.21 -29.92 1.19
CA GLY A 33 -38.95 -29.30 0.79
C GLY A 33 -38.51 -28.22 1.77
N VAL A 34 -39.42 -27.30 2.13
CA VAL A 34 -39.17 -26.23 3.11
C VAL A 34 -38.77 -26.82 4.48
N ALA A 35 -39.54 -27.77 4.99
CA ALA A 35 -39.26 -28.41 6.28
C ALA A 35 -37.90 -29.14 6.31
N GLN A 36 -37.53 -29.80 5.21
CA GLN A 36 -36.23 -30.46 5.08
C GLN A 36 -35.07 -29.47 4.95
N GLY A 37 -35.27 -28.36 4.25
CA GLY A 37 -34.31 -27.26 4.18
C GLY A 37 -33.99 -26.68 5.56
N GLN A 38 -35.03 -26.46 6.40
CA GLN A 38 -34.87 -26.04 7.79
C GLN A 38 -34.08 -27.05 8.63
N LYS A 39 -34.28 -28.35 8.37
CA LYS A 39 -33.50 -29.45 8.98
C LYS A 39 -32.11 -29.64 8.36
N LYS A 40 -31.70 -28.78 7.42
CA LYS A 40 -30.43 -28.83 6.67
C LYS A 40 -30.25 -30.10 5.85
N GLN A 41 -31.35 -30.77 5.50
CA GLN A 41 -31.38 -31.95 4.64
C GLN A 41 -31.47 -31.51 3.18
N TYR A 42 -30.44 -30.78 2.72
CA TYR A 42 -30.50 -30.01 1.47
C TYR A 42 -30.80 -30.84 0.23
N TYR A 43 -30.23 -32.05 0.10
CA TYR A 43 -30.50 -32.91 -1.05
C TYR A 43 -31.96 -33.41 -1.08
N ALA A 44 -32.49 -33.84 0.06
CA ALA A 44 -33.89 -34.25 0.17
C ALA A 44 -34.85 -33.07 -0.11
N ALA A 45 -34.49 -31.88 0.36
CA ALA A 45 -35.24 -30.66 0.10
C ALA A 45 -35.29 -30.36 -1.42
N ILE A 46 -34.14 -30.44 -2.10
CA ILE A 46 -34.02 -30.25 -3.55
C ILE A 46 -34.92 -31.24 -4.31
N ASP A 47 -34.92 -32.52 -3.94
CA ASP A 47 -35.79 -33.53 -4.58
C ASP A 47 -37.27 -33.18 -4.44
N ASN A 48 -37.69 -32.72 -3.27
CA ASN A 48 -39.07 -32.32 -3.04
C ASN A 48 -39.44 -31.02 -3.78
N PHE A 49 -38.53 -30.05 -3.89
CA PHE A 49 -38.76 -28.86 -4.72
C PHE A 49 -38.84 -29.21 -6.21
N ASN A 50 -38.03 -30.15 -6.71
CA ASN A 50 -38.15 -30.63 -8.08
C ASN A 50 -39.52 -31.28 -8.34
N LYS A 51 -40.03 -32.07 -7.39
CA LYS A 51 -41.38 -32.64 -7.48
C LYS A 51 -42.47 -31.55 -7.45
N ALA A 52 -42.31 -30.50 -6.64
CA ALA A 52 -43.23 -29.36 -6.64
C ALA A 52 -43.25 -28.65 -8.02
N ILE A 53 -42.08 -28.47 -8.63
CA ILE A 53 -41.94 -27.90 -9.98
C ILE A 53 -42.63 -28.79 -11.02
N SER A 54 -42.43 -30.11 -10.98
CA SER A 54 -43.09 -31.05 -11.89
C SER A 54 -44.62 -31.05 -11.76
N ASN A 55 -45.15 -30.65 -10.61
CA ASN A 55 -46.58 -30.50 -10.35
C ASN A 55 -47.08 -29.05 -10.54
N ASN A 56 -46.27 -28.18 -11.17
CA ASN A 56 -46.59 -26.78 -11.46
C ASN A 56 -46.95 -25.92 -10.23
N TYR A 57 -46.41 -26.24 -9.05
CA TYR A 57 -46.71 -25.52 -7.82
C TYR A 57 -45.52 -24.66 -7.36
N ASN A 58 -45.77 -23.38 -7.06
CA ASN A 58 -44.78 -22.42 -6.56
C ASN A 58 -43.42 -22.52 -7.28
N ILE A 59 -43.44 -22.51 -8.61
CA ILE A 59 -42.26 -22.82 -9.45
C ILE A 59 -41.10 -21.86 -9.16
N ALA A 60 -41.36 -20.54 -9.08
CA ALA A 60 -40.34 -19.55 -8.81
C ALA A 60 -39.69 -19.75 -7.42
N TYR A 61 -40.50 -19.91 -6.38
CA TYR A 61 -40.01 -20.21 -5.03
C TYR A 61 -39.26 -21.54 -4.93
N SER A 62 -39.70 -22.57 -5.65
CA SER A 62 -39.02 -23.88 -5.67
C SER A 62 -37.61 -23.76 -6.26
N TYR A 63 -37.45 -23.04 -7.38
CA TYR A 63 -36.13 -22.75 -7.93
C TYR A 63 -35.27 -21.90 -6.99
N LEU A 64 -35.85 -20.89 -6.33
CA LEU A 64 -35.15 -20.07 -5.34
C LEU A 64 -34.63 -20.93 -4.19
N PHE A 65 -35.46 -21.81 -3.63
CA PHE A 65 -35.09 -22.66 -2.50
C PHE A 65 -34.09 -23.76 -2.88
N ILE A 66 -34.16 -24.30 -4.10
CA ILE A 66 -33.10 -25.16 -4.66
C ILE A 66 -31.78 -24.38 -4.72
N GLY A 67 -31.82 -23.14 -5.22
CA GLY A 67 -30.67 -22.25 -5.26
C GLY A 67 -30.05 -22.04 -3.88
N GLN A 68 -30.87 -21.72 -2.87
CA GLN A 68 -30.42 -21.57 -1.48
C GLN A 68 -29.80 -22.86 -0.93
N CYS A 69 -30.40 -24.03 -1.20
CA CYS A 69 -29.86 -25.32 -0.81
C CYS A 69 -28.47 -25.55 -1.42
N TYR A 70 -28.30 -25.27 -2.72
CA TYR A 70 -26.99 -25.36 -3.36
C TYR A 70 -25.99 -24.35 -2.81
N SER A 71 -26.42 -23.14 -2.46
CA SER A 71 -25.56 -22.13 -1.82
C SER A 71 -25.05 -22.62 -0.46
N HIS A 72 -25.92 -23.21 0.36
CA HIS A 72 -25.53 -23.85 1.62
C HIS A 72 -24.61 -25.07 1.45
N LEU A 73 -24.79 -25.84 0.38
CA LEU A 73 -23.88 -26.93 -0.01
C LEU A 73 -22.57 -26.43 -0.62
N GLY A 74 -22.48 -25.15 -0.96
CA GLY A 74 -21.31 -24.57 -1.58
C GLY A 74 -21.13 -24.77 -3.06
N LYS A 75 -22.19 -25.18 -3.73
CA LYS A 75 -22.27 -25.29 -5.18
C LYS A 75 -22.81 -23.97 -5.72
N TYR A 76 -22.01 -22.91 -5.65
CA TYR A 76 -22.46 -21.54 -5.89
C TYR A 76 -22.90 -21.31 -7.34
N GLU A 77 -22.25 -21.96 -8.32
CA GLU A 77 -22.65 -21.91 -9.72
C GLU A 77 -24.02 -22.54 -9.94
N SER A 78 -24.25 -23.74 -9.36
CA SER A 78 -25.56 -24.41 -9.40
C SER A 78 -26.63 -23.59 -8.66
N ALA A 79 -26.24 -22.90 -7.59
CA ALA A 79 -27.13 -22.00 -6.87
C ALA A 79 -27.60 -20.85 -7.77
N ILE A 80 -26.66 -20.14 -8.40
CA ILE A 80 -26.96 -19.03 -9.33
C ILE A 80 -27.83 -19.51 -10.48
N GLN A 81 -27.52 -20.64 -11.11
CA GLN A 81 -28.33 -21.19 -12.21
C GLN A 81 -29.80 -21.36 -11.81
N ASN A 82 -30.07 -21.93 -10.63
CA ASN A 82 -31.43 -22.11 -10.15
C ASN A 82 -32.07 -20.77 -9.76
N MET A 83 -31.34 -19.84 -9.16
CA MET A 83 -31.87 -18.52 -8.82
C MET A 83 -32.21 -17.69 -10.07
N LEU A 84 -31.43 -17.79 -11.16
CA LEU A 84 -31.75 -17.17 -12.45
C LEU A 84 -33.01 -17.79 -13.09
N LEU A 85 -33.25 -19.09 -12.89
CA LEU A 85 -34.51 -19.72 -13.28
C LEU A 85 -35.69 -19.17 -12.45
N ALA A 86 -35.48 -18.93 -11.16
CA ALA A 86 -36.49 -18.29 -10.30
C ALA A 86 -36.79 -16.86 -10.77
N GLU A 87 -35.77 -16.05 -11.05
CA GLU A 87 -35.90 -14.69 -11.60
C GLU A 87 -36.67 -14.70 -12.93
N LYS A 88 -36.36 -15.64 -13.83
CA LYS A 88 -37.08 -15.78 -15.10
C LYS A 88 -38.57 -16.08 -14.91
N LYS A 89 -38.93 -16.80 -13.85
CA LYS A 89 -40.32 -17.17 -13.53
C LYS A 89 -41.06 -16.04 -12.84
N ASP A 90 -40.39 -15.30 -11.97
CA ASP A 90 -40.94 -14.11 -11.32
C ASP A 90 -39.83 -13.05 -11.09
N PRO A 91 -39.74 -12.06 -12.00
CA PRO A 91 -38.76 -10.98 -11.90
C PRO A 91 -39.00 -10.02 -10.72
N SER A 92 -40.19 -10.05 -10.11
CA SER A 92 -40.56 -9.12 -9.03
C SER A 92 -40.07 -9.56 -7.65
N MET A 93 -39.56 -10.81 -7.54
CA MET A 93 -39.03 -11.36 -6.29
C MET A 93 -37.71 -10.70 -5.89
N ALA A 94 -37.79 -9.61 -5.12
CA ALA A 94 -36.62 -8.91 -4.58
C ALA A 94 -35.67 -9.87 -3.82
N SER A 95 -36.23 -10.84 -3.08
CA SER A 95 -35.44 -11.86 -2.38
C SER A 95 -34.56 -12.68 -3.32
N THR A 96 -35.05 -13.04 -4.50
CA THR A 96 -34.27 -13.79 -5.50
C THR A 96 -33.05 -13.00 -5.95
N GLN A 97 -33.24 -11.71 -6.24
CA GLN A 97 -32.15 -10.79 -6.61
C GLN A 97 -31.10 -10.65 -5.48
N ARG A 98 -31.54 -10.53 -4.22
CA ARG A 98 -30.64 -10.50 -3.05
C ARG A 98 -29.84 -11.80 -2.91
N TRP A 99 -30.47 -12.95 -3.11
CA TRP A 99 -29.81 -14.26 -3.04
C TRP A 99 -28.79 -14.45 -4.17
N ILE A 100 -29.09 -13.98 -5.39
CA ILE A 100 -28.12 -14.00 -6.49
C ILE A 100 -26.91 -13.13 -6.15
N ALA A 101 -27.14 -11.89 -5.71
CA ALA A 101 -26.08 -10.97 -5.29
C ALA A 101 -25.22 -11.56 -4.17
N SER A 102 -25.83 -12.10 -3.12
CA SER A 102 -25.12 -12.78 -2.03
C SER A 102 -24.32 -14.00 -2.51
N THR A 103 -24.79 -14.69 -3.54
CA THR A 103 -24.06 -15.84 -4.10
C THR A 103 -22.89 -15.39 -4.96
N TYR A 104 -23.03 -14.30 -5.72
CA TYR A 104 -21.93 -13.67 -6.44
C TYR A 104 -20.85 -13.09 -5.51
N TYR A 105 -21.23 -12.59 -4.33
CA TYR A 105 -20.30 -12.22 -3.28
C TYR A 105 -19.37 -13.38 -2.92
N HIS A 106 -19.90 -14.59 -2.75
CA HIS A 106 -19.09 -15.78 -2.44
C HIS A 106 -18.20 -16.28 -3.58
N LEU A 107 -18.46 -15.85 -4.82
CA LEU A 107 -17.65 -16.16 -6.00
C LEU A 107 -16.65 -15.07 -6.35
N ASN A 108 -16.54 -14.00 -5.55
CA ASN A 108 -15.75 -12.81 -5.87
C ASN A 108 -16.10 -12.23 -7.25
N LYS A 109 -17.40 -12.16 -7.56
CA LYS A 109 -17.93 -11.57 -8.81
C LYS A 109 -18.79 -10.34 -8.47
N GLN A 110 -18.15 -9.34 -7.89
CA GLN A 110 -18.80 -8.16 -7.31
C GLN A 110 -19.57 -7.35 -8.35
N ASP A 111 -19.04 -7.19 -9.57
CA ASP A 111 -19.73 -6.47 -10.65
C ASP A 111 -21.07 -7.12 -11.02
N SER A 112 -21.10 -8.46 -11.13
CA SER A 112 -22.34 -9.20 -11.36
C SER A 112 -23.30 -9.08 -10.18
N GLY A 113 -22.76 -9.17 -8.95
CA GLY A 113 -23.55 -8.99 -7.73
C GLY A 113 -24.19 -7.60 -7.61
N LEU A 114 -23.48 -6.54 -8.02
CA LEU A 114 -23.94 -5.15 -7.98
C LEU A 114 -25.18 -4.91 -8.84
N ILE A 115 -25.26 -5.55 -10.01
CA ILE A 115 -26.43 -5.44 -10.90
C ILE A 115 -27.67 -5.97 -10.18
N HIS A 116 -27.58 -7.18 -9.63
CA HIS A 116 -28.71 -7.83 -8.95
C HIS A 116 -29.08 -7.11 -7.65
N ILE A 117 -28.11 -6.65 -6.85
CA ILE A 117 -28.43 -5.96 -5.59
C ILE A 117 -29.09 -4.59 -5.83
N ASN A 118 -28.68 -3.86 -6.88
CA ASN A 118 -29.33 -2.61 -7.24
C ASN A 118 -30.79 -2.81 -7.66
N ASN A 119 -31.08 -3.90 -8.39
CA ASN A 119 -32.46 -4.25 -8.72
C ASN A 119 -33.24 -4.70 -7.47
N ALA A 120 -32.62 -5.47 -6.58
CA ALA A 120 -33.25 -5.90 -5.34
C ALA A 120 -33.68 -4.71 -4.46
N ILE A 121 -32.83 -3.69 -4.31
CA ILE A 121 -33.13 -2.48 -3.53
C ILE A 121 -34.25 -1.66 -4.18
N LYS A 122 -34.33 -1.63 -5.52
CA LYS A 122 -35.45 -0.96 -6.22
C LYS A 122 -36.78 -1.68 -5.97
N LEU A 123 -36.78 -3.00 -5.97
CA LEU A 123 -37.98 -3.82 -5.75
C LEU A 123 -38.44 -3.82 -4.29
N ASP A 124 -37.49 -3.79 -3.34
CA ASP A 124 -37.76 -3.81 -1.90
C ASP A 124 -36.81 -2.85 -1.15
N PRO A 125 -37.13 -1.55 -1.10
CA PRO A 125 -36.28 -0.53 -0.45
C PRO A 125 -36.25 -0.59 1.08
N GLN A 126 -37.02 -1.48 1.71
CA GLN A 126 -37.07 -1.63 3.18
C GLN A 126 -36.22 -2.80 3.67
N ALA A 127 -35.62 -3.56 2.75
CA ALA A 127 -34.78 -4.68 3.09
C ALA A 127 -33.35 -4.25 3.41
N ALA A 128 -33.01 -4.27 4.70
CA ALA A 128 -31.71 -3.85 5.22
C ALA A 128 -30.53 -4.65 4.62
N ASP A 129 -30.73 -5.94 4.36
CA ASP A 129 -29.75 -6.84 3.75
C ASP A 129 -29.32 -6.40 2.34
N GLY A 130 -30.24 -5.79 1.59
CA GLY A 130 -29.96 -5.18 0.28
C GLY A 130 -28.84 -4.14 0.35
N TYR A 131 -29.00 -3.18 1.25
CA TYR A 131 -28.02 -2.12 1.48
C TYR A 131 -26.72 -2.68 2.05
N TYR A 132 -26.77 -3.60 3.01
CA TYR A 132 -25.56 -4.23 3.56
C TYR A 132 -24.69 -4.93 2.51
N ILE A 133 -25.29 -5.73 1.62
CA ILE A 133 -24.55 -6.41 0.54
C ILE A 133 -23.97 -5.38 -0.43
N ARG A 134 -24.74 -4.36 -0.83
CA ARG A 134 -24.25 -3.31 -1.71
C ARG A 134 -23.13 -2.50 -1.06
N GLY A 135 -23.23 -2.22 0.23
CA GLY A 135 -22.19 -1.57 1.03
C GLY A 135 -20.86 -2.31 0.97
N TYR A 136 -20.88 -3.64 1.03
CA TYR A 136 -19.67 -4.45 0.83
C TYR A 136 -19.11 -4.42 -0.58
N PHE A 137 -19.97 -4.48 -1.60
CA PHE A 137 -19.50 -4.34 -2.97
C PHE A 137 -18.87 -2.96 -3.20
N ASN A 138 -19.50 -1.90 -2.71
CA ASN A 138 -18.94 -0.55 -2.76
C ASN A 138 -17.60 -0.45 -2.01
N LEU A 139 -17.47 -1.08 -0.84
CA LEU A 139 -16.20 -1.16 -0.11
C LEU A 139 -15.11 -1.84 -0.95
N TYR A 140 -15.43 -2.94 -1.63
CA TYR A 140 -14.50 -3.64 -2.53
C TYR A 140 -14.03 -2.74 -3.68
N HIS A 141 -14.92 -1.95 -4.27
CA HIS A 141 -14.59 -0.98 -5.31
C HIS A 141 -13.95 0.32 -4.79
N LYS A 142 -13.67 0.42 -3.48
CA LYS A 142 -13.16 1.63 -2.81
C LYS A 142 -14.10 2.85 -2.92
N ASN A 143 -15.39 2.62 -3.15
CA ASN A 143 -16.45 3.62 -3.10
C ASN A 143 -16.88 3.82 -1.64
N LEU A 144 -16.02 4.46 -0.87
CA LEU A 144 -16.14 4.48 0.60
C LEU A 144 -17.36 5.26 1.11
N GLU A 145 -17.76 6.34 0.42
CA GLU A 145 -18.91 7.16 0.79
C GLU A 145 -20.24 6.47 0.50
N GLU A 146 -20.34 5.80 -0.65
CA GLU A 146 -21.50 4.98 -1.01
C GLU A 146 -21.62 3.78 -0.08
N SER A 147 -20.49 3.16 0.28
CA SER A 147 -20.44 2.09 1.27
C SER A 147 -20.93 2.57 2.65
N LEU A 148 -20.48 3.75 3.10
CA LEU A 148 -20.93 4.34 4.36
C LEU A 148 -22.43 4.61 4.36
N THR A 149 -22.93 5.19 3.26
CA THR A 149 -24.35 5.50 3.07
C THR A 149 -25.19 4.23 3.16
N ASP A 150 -24.75 3.16 2.49
CA ASP A 150 -25.43 1.88 2.48
C ASP A 150 -25.42 1.20 3.87
N PHE A 151 -24.29 1.18 4.57
CA PHE A 151 -24.25 0.62 5.93
C PHE A 151 -25.09 1.43 6.91
N ASN A 152 -25.08 2.75 6.82
CA ASN A 152 -25.96 3.62 7.62
C ASN A 152 -27.43 3.30 7.36
N ARG A 153 -27.80 3.08 6.10
CA ARG A 153 -29.17 2.72 5.74
C ARG A 153 -29.57 1.34 6.25
N ALA A 154 -28.68 0.35 6.18
CA ALA A 154 -28.92 -0.98 6.75
C ALA A 154 -29.15 -0.92 8.27
N ILE A 155 -28.31 -0.18 9.00
CA ILE A 155 -28.45 0.03 10.46
C ILE A 155 -29.75 0.78 10.78
N GLN A 156 -30.14 1.78 9.98
CA GLN A 156 -31.39 2.51 10.19
C GLN A 156 -32.61 1.59 10.06
N LEU A 157 -32.57 0.63 9.12
CA LEU A 157 -33.68 -0.28 8.84
C LEU A 157 -33.78 -1.43 9.86
N ASP A 158 -32.65 -1.93 10.35
CA ASP A 158 -32.59 -2.92 11.44
C ASP A 158 -31.42 -2.59 12.38
N PRO A 159 -31.67 -1.78 13.43
CA PRO A 159 -30.65 -1.32 14.36
C PRO A 159 -30.21 -2.41 15.35
N ALA A 160 -30.84 -3.58 15.35
CA ALA A 160 -30.43 -4.69 16.22
C ALA A 160 -29.46 -5.65 15.51
N SER A 161 -29.17 -5.46 14.22
CA SER A 161 -28.34 -6.39 13.45
C SER A 161 -26.85 -6.26 13.76
N THR A 162 -26.27 -7.29 14.36
CA THR A 162 -24.82 -7.39 14.60
C THR A 162 -23.99 -7.18 13.33
N GLN A 163 -24.44 -7.79 12.23
CA GLN A 163 -23.68 -7.80 10.98
C GLN A 163 -23.53 -6.42 10.34
N TYR A 164 -24.49 -5.50 10.52
CA TYR A 164 -24.46 -4.18 9.87
C TYR A 164 -23.45 -3.25 10.54
N TYR A 165 -23.40 -3.24 11.87
CA TYR A 165 -22.34 -2.53 12.60
C TYR A 165 -20.96 -3.13 12.33
N LEU A 166 -20.82 -4.45 12.22
CA LEU A 166 -19.54 -5.06 11.82
C LEU A 166 -19.11 -4.66 10.40
N GLY A 167 -20.06 -4.56 9.47
CA GLY A 167 -19.82 -4.05 8.11
C GLY A 167 -19.31 -2.61 8.11
N ARG A 168 -19.97 -1.72 8.87
CA ARG A 168 -19.55 -0.31 9.00
C ARG A 168 -18.24 -0.15 9.76
N CYS A 169 -18.04 -0.92 10.83
CA CYS A 169 -16.77 -1.02 11.55
C CYS A 169 -15.63 -1.37 10.58
N ASN A 170 -15.84 -2.33 9.70
CA ASN A 170 -14.85 -2.71 8.69
C ASN A 170 -14.50 -1.55 7.75
N LEU A 171 -15.52 -0.83 7.26
CA LEU A 171 -15.31 0.38 6.48
C LEU A 171 -14.48 1.42 7.25
N TYR A 172 -14.82 1.68 8.51
CA TYR A 172 -14.07 2.61 9.35
C TYR A 172 -12.62 2.17 9.57
N LEU A 173 -12.36 0.87 9.72
CA LEU A 173 -10.99 0.34 9.79
C LEU A 173 -10.22 0.53 8.48
N ASN A 174 -10.87 0.42 7.32
CA ASN A 174 -10.25 0.75 6.02
C ASN A 174 -9.99 2.25 5.85
N GLN A 175 -10.78 3.09 6.50
CA GLN A 175 -10.60 4.55 6.57
C GLN A 175 -9.65 5.00 7.69
N GLU A 176 -9.10 4.07 8.47
CA GLU A 176 -8.29 4.35 9.67
C GLU A 176 -9.02 5.19 10.75
N LYS A 177 -10.35 5.18 10.73
CA LYS A 177 -11.23 5.83 11.72
C LYS A 177 -11.50 4.90 12.92
N TYR A 178 -10.47 4.65 13.72
CA TYR A 178 -10.52 3.64 14.79
C TYR A 178 -11.53 3.96 15.89
N ASP A 179 -11.72 5.23 16.24
CA ASP A 179 -12.68 5.62 17.27
C ASP A 179 -14.13 5.33 16.84
N ASN A 180 -14.47 5.59 15.58
CA ASN A 180 -15.79 5.24 15.03
C ASN A 180 -15.99 3.72 14.98
N ALA A 181 -14.96 2.95 14.63
CA ALA A 181 -15.02 1.50 14.68
C ALA A 181 -15.26 0.98 16.11
N ILE A 182 -14.60 1.56 17.12
CA ILE A 182 -14.81 1.24 18.53
C ILE A 182 -16.22 1.62 18.98
N GLU A 183 -16.75 2.76 18.54
CA GLU A 183 -18.11 3.19 18.85
C GLU A 183 -19.17 2.21 18.31
N ASP A 184 -19.00 1.73 17.08
CA ASP A 184 -19.86 0.69 16.50
C ASP A 184 -19.80 -0.61 17.28
N LEU A 185 -18.60 -1.03 17.69
CA LEU A 185 -18.41 -2.24 18.48
C LEU A 185 -18.96 -2.09 19.90
N ASN A 186 -18.86 -0.91 20.51
CA ASN A 186 -19.47 -0.61 21.80
C ASN A 186 -21.00 -0.69 21.73
N THR A 187 -21.58 -0.10 20.68
CA THR A 187 -23.03 -0.17 20.41
C THR A 187 -23.46 -1.62 20.22
N LEU A 188 -22.70 -2.40 19.46
CA LEU A 188 -22.99 -3.79 19.23
C LEU A 188 -22.90 -4.66 20.49
N ILE A 189 -21.95 -4.36 21.39
CA ILE A 189 -21.84 -5.00 22.70
C ILE A 189 -23.00 -4.61 23.62
N SER A 190 -23.49 -3.37 23.56
CA SER A 190 -24.63 -2.95 24.37
C SER A 190 -25.93 -3.63 23.92
N ILE A 191 -26.11 -3.83 22.61
CA ILE A 191 -27.26 -4.55 22.04
C ILE A 191 -27.13 -6.06 22.27
N HIS A 192 -25.94 -6.62 22.03
CA HIS A 192 -25.65 -8.05 22.14
C HIS A 192 -24.46 -8.32 23.07
N PRO A 193 -24.66 -8.36 24.40
CA PRO A 193 -23.58 -8.52 25.37
C PRO A 193 -22.81 -9.84 25.27
N GLN A 194 -23.35 -10.82 24.56
CA GLN A 194 -22.77 -12.16 24.31
C GLN A 194 -22.25 -12.31 22.87
N SER A 195 -21.96 -11.21 22.18
CA SER A 195 -21.44 -11.24 20.81
C SER A 195 -19.93 -11.49 20.79
N TYR A 196 -19.55 -12.73 20.49
CA TYR A 196 -18.15 -13.14 20.30
C TYR A 196 -17.39 -12.21 19.35
N ASP A 197 -17.98 -11.96 18.17
CA ASP A 197 -17.34 -11.19 17.11
C ASP A 197 -17.05 -9.76 17.58
N ALA A 198 -17.95 -9.15 18.35
CA ALA A 198 -17.78 -7.79 18.87
C ALA A 198 -16.51 -7.62 19.69
N TYR A 199 -16.35 -8.49 20.69
CA TYR A 199 -15.20 -8.45 21.59
C TYR A 199 -13.93 -8.81 20.82
N ASN A 200 -13.96 -9.82 19.95
CA ASN A 200 -12.80 -10.20 19.14
C ASN A 200 -12.34 -9.07 18.19
N TYR A 201 -13.28 -8.38 17.52
CA TYR A 201 -12.94 -7.24 16.67
C TYR A 201 -12.45 -6.05 17.49
N ARG A 202 -13.12 -5.69 18.60
CA ARG A 202 -12.70 -4.56 19.44
C ARG A 202 -11.33 -4.79 20.06
N ALA A 203 -11.06 -6.02 20.50
CA ALA A 203 -9.74 -6.44 20.95
C ALA A 203 -8.67 -6.25 19.87
N SER A 204 -8.98 -6.58 18.61
CA SER A 204 -8.08 -6.38 17.48
C SER A 204 -7.80 -4.89 17.25
N VAL A 205 -8.82 -4.02 17.32
CA VAL A 205 -8.66 -2.57 17.19
C VAL A 205 -7.83 -2.01 18.34
N TYR A 206 -8.05 -2.47 19.58
CA TYR A 206 -7.24 -2.06 20.72
C TYR A 206 -5.78 -2.52 20.60
N LEU A 207 -5.52 -3.74 20.12
CA LEU A 207 -4.17 -4.20 19.82
C LEU A 207 -3.49 -3.25 18.81
N PHE A 208 -4.23 -2.84 17.79
CA PHE A 208 -3.73 -1.94 16.76
C PHE A 208 -3.34 -0.56 17.31
N LEU A 209 -4.17 0.01 18.19
CA LEU A 209 -3.96 1.30 18.84
C LEU A 209 -2.93 1.28 20.00
N GLY A 210 -2.24 0.15 20.22
CA GLY A 210 -1.33 0.01 21.35
C GLY A 210 -2.00 -0.15 22.73
N LYS A 211 -3.33 -0.29 22.78
CA LYS A 211 -4.13 -0.45 24.01
C LYS A 211 -4.17 -1.93 24.44
N TYR A 212 -3.01 -2.51 24.75
CA TYR A 212 -2.87 -3.96 24.93
C TYR A 212 -3.68 -4.54 26.09
N ALA A 213 -3.82 -3.82 27.20
CA ALA A 213 -4.61 -4.28 28.36
C ALA A 213 -6.10 -4.40 28.00
N ASN A 214 -6.66 -3.40 27.29
CA ASN A 214 -8.03 -3.46 26.79
C ASN A 214 -8.21 -4.59 25.77
N SER A 215 -7.22 -4.79 24.89
CA SER A 215 -7.21 -5.89 23.93
C SER A 215 -7.29 -7.26 24.60
N ILE A 216 -6.46 -7.50 25.63
CA ILE A 216 -6.47 -8.73 26.41
C ILE A 216 -7.82 -8.96 27.07
N SER A 217 -8.36 -7.94 27.74
CA SER A 217 -9.65 -8.05 28.43
C SER A 217 -10.80 -8.44 27.49
N ASP A 218 -10.84 -7.85 26.29
CA ASP A 218 -11.85 -8.18 25.29
C ASP A 218 -11.64 -9.58 24.70
N TYR A 219 -10.41 -10.00 24.42
CA TYR A 219 -10.15 -11.38 23.99
C TYR A 219 -10.56 -12.40 25.06
N GLU A 220 -10.29 -12.14 26.34
CA GLU A 220 -10.75 -12.99 27.44
C GLU A 220 -12.27 -13.11 27.46
N LYS A 221 -13.00 -12.00 27.26
CA LYS A 221 -14.47 -12.04 27.10
C LYS A 221 -14.91 -12.86 25.90
N ALA A 222 -14.26 -12.70 24.74
CA ALA A 222 -14.57 -13.49 23.55
C ALA A 222 -14.33 -15.00 23.82
N ILE A 223 -13.24 -15.36 24.49
CA ILE A 223 -12.91 -16.73 24.87
C ILE A 223 -13.97 -17.30 25.83
N ASP A 224 -14.44 -16.53 26.81
CA ASP A 224 -15.49 -16.96 27.75
C ASP A 224 -16.86 -17.18 27.10
N ILE A 225 -17.18 -16.41 26.06
CA ILE A 225 -18.44 -16.51 25.30
C ILE A 225 -18.45 -17.73 24.38
N ASP A 226 -17.30 -18.13 23.83
CA ASP A 226 -17.23 -19.26 22.91
C ASP A 226 -17.60 -20.57 23.62
N LYS A 227 -18.67 -21.22 23.15
CA LYS A 227 -19.14 -22.51 23.67
C LYS A 227 -18.11 -23.62 23.50
N ASN A 228 -17.17 -23.46 22.56
CA ASN A 228 -15.99 -24.31 22.41
C ASN A 228 -14.74 -23.52 22.80
N LYS A 229 -14.74 -22.95 24.02
CA LYS A 229 -13.68 -22.13 24.60
C LYS A 229 -12.28 -22.59 24.22
N GLU A 230 -12.03 -23.89 24.32
CA GLU A 230 -10.74 -24.55 24.05
C GLU A 230 -10.26 -24.50 22.59
N LYS A 231 -11.14 -24.19 21.63
CA LYS A 231 -10.83 -24.06 20.19
C LYS A 231 -11.01 -22.63 19.67
N SER A 232 -11.26 -21.68 20.57
CA SER A 232 -11.52 -20.30 20.19
C SER A 232 -10.29 -19.67 19.54
N ILE A 233 -10.47 -19.07 18.34
CA ILE A 233 -9.39 -18.37 17.63
C ILE A 233 -8.87 -17.17 18.43
N ALA A 234 -9.69 -16.61 19.32
CA ALA A 234 -9.29 -15.55 20.25
C ALA A 234 -8.14 -15.98 21.17
N ILE A 235 -7.96 -17.29 21.45
CA ILE A 235 -6.80 -17.81 22.19
C ILE A 235 -5.49 -17.62 21.40
N ILE A 236 -5.53 -17.65 20.07
CA ILE A 236 -4.36 -17.33 19.25
C ILE A 236 -4.16 -15.82 19.18
N ASN A 237 -5.24 -15.05 19.07
CA ASN A 237 -5.16 -13.60 18.90
C ASN A 237 -4.68 -12.87 20.18
N ILE A 238 -5.00 -13.39 21.38
CA ILE A 238 -4.56 -12.83 22.67
C ILE A 238 -3.04 -12.96 22.91
N LEU A 239 -2.37 -13.87 22.21
CA LEU A 239 -0.93 -14.09 22.38
C LEU A 239 -0.11 -12.85 22.04
N THR A 240 -0.52 -12.11 21.00
CA THR A 240 0.17 -10.91 20.54
C THR A 240 0.15 -9.78 21.58
N PRO A 241 -1.00 -9.28 22.08
CA PRO A 241 -0.99 -8.24 23.10
C PRO A 241 -0.31 -8.70 24.41
N LEU A 242 -0.39 -9.99 24.77
CA LEU A 242 0.41 -10.54 25.89
C LEU A 242 1.91 -10.43 25.62
N ALA A 243 2.36 -10.78 24.41
CA ALA A 243 3.76 -10.63 24.00
C ALA A 243 4.22 -9.17 23.97
N ARG A 244 3.35 -8.22 23.58
CA ARG A 244 3.65 -6.77 23.63
C ARG A 244 3.95 -6.33 25.06
N LEU A 245 3.14 -6.77 26.03
CA LEU A 245 3.34 -6.57 27.47
C LEU A 245 4.39 -7.50 28.12
N LYS A 246 5.14 -8.26 27.33
CA LYS A 246 6.17 -9.21 27.77
C LYS A 246 5.66 -10.33 28.70
N ARG A 247 4.36 -10.62 28.68
CA ARG A 247 3.69 -11.69 29.46
C ARG A 247 3.76 -13.05 28.74
N PHE A 248 4.97 -13.50 28.42
CA PHE A 248 5.20 -14.68 27.58
C PHE A 248 4.81 -16.01 28.24
N GLU A 249 4.98 -16.16 29.55
CA GLU A 249 4.58 -17.37 30.28
C GLU A 249 3.05 -17.58 30.25
N GLU A 250 2.31 -16.48 30.34
CA GLU A 250 0.86 -16.50 30.24
C GLU A 250 0.40 -16.80 28.81
N ALA A 251 1.04 -16.21 27.80
CA ALA A 251 0.80 -16.56 26.40
C ALA A 251 1.01 -18.06 26.15
N ALA A 252 2.06 -18.66 26.73
CA ALA A 252 2.31 -20.10 26.64
C ALA A 252 1.18 -20.95 27.27
N LYS A 253 0.60 -20.49 28.39
CA LYS A 253 -0.53 -21.16 29.06
C LYS A 253 -1.82 -21.08 28.22
N TYR A 254 -2.08 -19.95 27.58
CA TYR A 254 -3.20 -19.81 26.66
C TYR A 254 -3.04 -20.79 25.47
N TYR A 255 -1.85 -20.82 24.86
CA TYR A 255 -1.60 -21.69 23.71
C TYR A 255 -1.62 -23.18 24.05
N SER A 256 -1.14 -23.60 25.23
CA SER A 256 -1.20 -25.02 25.64
C SER A 256 -2.65 -25.52 25.73
N THR A 257 -3.56 -24.70 26.27
CA THR A 257 -5.00 -24.98 26.32
C THR A 257 -5.60 -25.19 24.93
N TYR A 258 -5.16 -24.39 23.96
CA TYR A 258 -5.59 -24.50 22.56
C TYR A 258 -5.04 -25.76 21.88
N GLN A 259 -3.75 -26.06 22.07
CA GLN A 259 -3.07 -27.18 21.41
C GLN A 259 -3.65 -28.55 21.82
N THR A 260 -4.00 -28.72 23.11
CA THR A 260 -4.56 -29.99 23.61
C THR A 260 -5.89 -30.36 22.94
N ASN A 261 -6.65 -29.35 22.48
CA ASN A 261 -7.97 -29.54 21.89
C ASN A 261 -8.00 -29.28 20.37
N TYR A 262 -6.82 -29.08 19.78
CA TYR A 262 -6.66 -28.70 18.39
C TYR A 262 -6.97 -29.85 17.41
N THR A 263 -7.76 -29.55 16.39
CA THR A 263 -7.89 -30.40 15.20
C THR A 263 -7.14 -29.76 14.04
N LYS A 264 -6.33 -30.51 13.29
CA LYS A 264 -5.64 -30.05 12.06
C LYS A 264 -6.63 -29.79 10.90
N ASP A 265 -7.74 -29.08 11.14
CA ASP A 265 -8.63 -28.64 10.07
C ASP A 265 -7.90 -27.56 9.25
N PRO A 266 -7.60 -27.79 7.96
CA PRO A 266 -6.92 -26.81 7.11
C PRO A 266 -7.62 -25.44 7.08
N LEU A 267 -8.94 -25.40 7.28
CA LEU A 267 -9.70 -24.14 7.33
C LEU A 267 -9.48 -23.30 8.60
N GLU A 268 -9.00 -23.89 9.70
CA GLU A 268 -8.65 -23.12 10.90
C GLU A 268 -7.23 -22.55 10.82
N ILE A 269 -6.34 -23.22 10.08
CA ILE A 269 -4.97 -22.74 9.81
C ILE A 269 -5.02 -21.49 8.93
N THR A 270 -5.85 -21.48 7.89
CA THR A 270 -5.99 -20.34 6.96
C THR A 270 -6.61 -19.10 7.58
N ARG A 271 -7.21 -19.20 8.78
CA ARG A 271 -7.87 -18.08 9.49
C ARG A 271 -6.98 -17.37 10.49
N ARG A 272 -5.79 -17.89 10.77
CA ARG A 272 -4.90 -17.28 11.75
C ARG A 272 -4.31 -16.00 11.17
N ALA A 273 -4.33 -14.94 11.96
CA ALA A 273 -3.65 -13.70 11.63
C ALA A 273 -2.12 -13.85 11.62
N TYR A 274 -1.59 -14.90 12.27
CA TYR A 274 -0.16 -15.12 12.43
C TYR A 274 0.23 -16.55 12.03
N PRO A 275 1.38 -16.72 11.35
CA PRO A 275 1.89 -18.04 10.98
C PRO A 275 2.40 -18.81 12.21
N GLU A 276 2.43 -20.14 12.14
CA GLU A 276 2.83 -21.01 13.25
C GLU A 276 4.20 -20.64 13.87
N PRO A 277 5.26 -20.35 13.10
CA PRO A 277 6.56 -19.99 13.68
C PRO A 277 6.52 -18.75 14.59
N TYR A 278 5.63 -17.79 14.29
CA TYR A 278 5.44 -16.62 15.16
C TYR A 278 4.84 -17.02 16.52
N ILE A 279 3.83 -17.88 16.48
CA ILE A 279 3.16 -18.40 17.68
C ILE A 279 4.13 -19.22 18.53
N GLU A 280 4.92 -20.10 17.91
CA GLU A 280 5.94 -20.89 18.58
C GLU A 280 7.05 -20.04 19.21
N ALA A 281 7.46 -18.95 18.54
CA ALA A 281 8.44 -18.02 19.11
C ALA A 281 7.94 -17.43 20.44
N ILE A 282 6.68 -16.97 20.48
CA ILE A 282 6.03 -16.38 21.66
C ILE A 282 5.84 -17.41 22.78
N THR A 283 5.41 -18.63 22.42
CA THR A 283 4.85 -19.58 23.40
C THR A 283 5.81 -20.67 23.82
N GLN A 284 6.85 -20.98 23.03
CA GLN A 284 7.76 -22.09 23.30
C GLN A 284 9.20 -21.62 23.51
N SER A 285 9.70 -20.70 22.66
CA SER A 285 11.10 -20.31 22.69
C SER A 285 11.40 -19.15 23.64
N ILE A 286 10.66 -18.04 23.57
CA ILE A 286 10.89 -16.87 24.43
C ILE A 286 10.70 -17.17 25.93
N PRO A 287 9.67 -17.92 26.38
CA PRO A 287 9.51 -18.26 27.80
C PRO A 287 10.69 -19.05 28.35
N LYS A 288 11.34 -19.88 27.52
CA LYS A 288 12.54 -20.66 27.87
C LYS A 288 13.84 -19.88 27.71
N LYS A 289 13.77 -18.59 27.35
CA LYS A 289 14.93 -17.73 27.05
C LYS A 289 15.79 -18.23 25.87
N GLU A 290 15.22 -19.05 24.98
CA GLU A 290 15.89 -19.57 23.78
C GLU A 290 15.85 -18.53 22.63
N TYR A 291 16.44 -17.35 22.85
CA TYR A 291 16.30 -16.21 21.94
C TYR A 291 16.83 -16.46 20.52
N GLN A 292 17.88 -17.29 20.37
CA GLN A 292 18.39 -17.67 19.04
C GLN A 292 17.39 -18.56 18.28
N SER A 293 16.69 -19.45 18.99
CA SER A 293 15.62 -20.30 18.42
C SER A 293 14.42 -19.44 18.05
N ALA A 294 14.02 -18.53 18.93
CA ALA A 294 12.95 -17.56 18.68
C ALA A 294 13.23 -16.71 17.44
N PHE A 295 14.46 -16.19 17.30
CA PHE A 295 14.86 -15.38 16.15
C PHE A 295 14.70 -16.11 14.82
N LYS A 296 15.17 -17.37 14.75
CA LYS A 296 15.01 -18.21 13.53
C LYS A 296 13.53 -18.38 13.14
N LYS A 297 12.67 -18.67 14.12
CA LYS A 297 11.23 -18.82 13.88
C LYS A 297 10.57 -17.50 13.45
N ILE A 298 10.98 -16.37 14.01
CA ILE A 298 10.48 -15.05 13.61
C ILE A 298 10.87 -14.72 12.16
N VAL A 299 12.11 -15.02 11.75
CA VAL A 299 12.55 -14.85 10.35
C VAL A 299 11.78 -15.76 9.40
N GLU A 300 11.42 -16.97 9.82
CA GLU A 300 10.55 -17.86 9.04
C GLU A 300 9.12 -17.31 8.93
N ALA A 301 8.55 -16.82 10.03
CA ALA A 301 7.24 -16.17 10.05
C ALA A 301 7.18 -14.96 9.11
N GLU A 302 8.23 -14.14 9.09
CA GLU A 302 8.38 -13.00 8.18
C GLU A 302 8.28 -13.44 6.71
N LYS A 303 9.03 -14.49 6.33
CA LYS A 303 9.01 -15.05 4.96
C LYS A 303 7.63 -15.58 4.56
N LEU A 304 7.01 -16.37 5.43
CA LEU A 304 5.69 -16.96 5.17
C LEU A 304 4.60 -15.88 5.02
N HIS A 305 4.73 -14.78 5.76
CA HIS A 305 3.77 -13.68 5.63
C HIS A 305 3.94 -12.94 4.30
N THR A 306 5.18 -12.72 3.84
CA THR A 306 5.46 -12.08 2.54
C THR A 306 5.09 -12.94 1.33
N SER A 307 5.02 -14.27 1.45
CA SER A 307 4.64 -15.16 0.35
C SER A 307 3.13 -15.39 0.20
N ASN A 308 2.34 -15.07 1.23
CA ASN A 308 0.90 -15.37 1.30
C ASN A 308 -0.01 -14.19 0.91
N GLU A 309 0.53 -13.09 0.37
CA GLU A 309 -0.29 -11.95 -0.09
C GLU A 309 -1.28 -12.31 -1.21
N GLU A 310 -1.11 -13.47 -1.87
CA GLU A 310 -2.04 -13.98 -2.88
C GLU A 310 -3.25 -14.77 -2.31
N VAL A 311 -3.27 -15.10 -1.01
CA VAL A 311 -4.40 -15.83 -0.40
C VAL A 311 -5.23 -14.90 0.47
N THR A 312 -5.91 -13.94 -0.17
CA THR A 312 -6.97 -13.16 0.48
C THR A 312 -8.25 -13.99 0.53
N ASP A 313 -8.43 -14.81 1.57
CA ASP A 313 -9.78 -15.24 1.95
C ASP A 313 -10.49 -14.02 2.57
N PHE A 314 -11.60 -13.64 1.93
CA PHE A 314 -12.29 -12.35 2.05
C PHE A 314 -13.12 -12.22 3.34
N SER A 315 -12.48 -12.40 4.49
CA SER A 315 -12.87 -11.69 5.70
C SER A 315 -11.97 -10.46 5.82
N PHE A 316 -12.40 -9.35 5.23
CA PHE A 316 -11.76 -8.04 5.35
C PHE A 316 -11.52 -7.72 6.84
N ASN A 317 -10.37 -8.07 7.37
CA ASN A 317 -9.86 -7.49 8.60
C ASN A 317 -8.65 -6.66 8.18
N PRO A 318 -8.79 -5.34 8.01
CA PRO A 318 -7.68 -4.45 7.64
C PRO A 318 -6.48 -4.62 8.58
N LEU A 319 -6.72 -5.11 9.80
CA LEU A 319 -5.71 -5.35 10.83
C LEU A 319 -4.86 -6.60 10.54
N SER A 320 -5.34 -7.57 9.74
CA SER A 320 -4.53 -8.73 9.35
C SER A 320 -3.39 -8.34 8.40
N LYS A 321 -3.60 -7.33 7.54
CA LYS A 321 -2.54 -6.75 6.69
C LYS A 321 -1.42 -6.11 7.51
N LYS A 322 -1.71 -5.74 8.76
CA LYS A 322 -0.76 -5.11 9.68
C LYS A 322 -0.17 -6.11 10.69
N ALA A 323 -0.36 -7.43 10.50
CA ALA A 323 0.27 -8.47 11.32
C ALA A 323 1.81 -8.47 11.21
N LEU A 324 2.34 -8.06 10.05
CA LEU A 324 3.78 -7.88 9.82
C LEU A 324 4.42 -6.88 10.81
N SER A 325 3.71 -5.81 11.18
CA SER A 325 4.19 -4.87 12.22
C SER A 325 4.48 -5.59 13.55
N ASN A 326 3.60 -6.51 13.97
CA ASN A 326 3.79 -7.26 15.21
C ASN A 326 4.90 -8.32 15.13
N ILE A 327 5.17 -8.86 13.92
CA ILE A 327 6.32 -9.73 13.67
C ILE A 327 7.62 -8.94 13.86
N PHE A 328 7.72 -7.75 13.27
CA PHE A 328 8.88 -6.87 13.41
C PHE A 328 9.09 -6.38 14.84
N SER A 329 8.01 -6.03 15.55
CA SER A 329 8.08 -5.69 16.98
C SER A 329 8.68 -6.82 17.82
N LEU A 330 8.24 -8.07 17.60
CA LEU A 330 8.78 -9.23 18.31
C LEU A 330 10.25 -9.49 17.92
N LYS A 331 10.61 -9.28 16.65
CA LYS A 331 11.99 -9.37 16.15
C LYS A 331 12.90 -8.38 16.88
N GLY A 332 12.49 -7.11 16.99
CA GLY A 332 13.22 -6.09 17.75
C GLY A 332 13.42 -6.48 19.21
N TYR A 333 12.37 -7.00 19.85
CA TYR A 333 12.47 -7.50 21.22
C TYR A 333 13.49 -8.65 21.36
N VAL A 334 13.44 -9.65 20.49
CA VAL A 334 14.38 -10.79 20.55
C VAL A 334 15.81 -10.35 20.26
N LEU A 335 16.02 -9.46 19.28
CA LEU A 335 17.34 -8.92 18.94
C LEU A 335 17.95 -8.11 20.09
N SER A 336 17.14 -7.33 20.82
CA SER A 336 17.64 -6.63 22.02
C SER A 336 18.09 -7.61 23.12
N LYS A 337 17.41 -8.75 23.28
CA LYS A 337 17.83 -9.84 24.19
C LYS A 337 19.07 -10.60 23.72
N LEU A 338 19.35 -10.58 22.42
CA LEU A 338 20.58 -11.11 21.81
C LEU A 338 21.73 -10.09 21.80
N ASN A 339 21.57 -8.93 22.46
CA ASN A 339 22.55 -7.85 22.49
C ASN A 339 22.94 -7.32 21.10
N LYS A 340 21.95 -7.23 20.19
CA LYS A 340 22.08 -6.66 18.84
C LYS A 340 21.27 -5.36 18.74
N PRO A 341 21.67 -4.27 19.42
CA PRO A 341 20.85 -3.06 19.56
C PRO A 341 20.54 -2.39 18.21
N ASN A 342 21.51 -2.33 17.29
CA ASN A 342 21.32 -1.74 15.96
C ASN A 342 20.29 -2.52 15.11
N GLU A 343 20.38 -3.85 15.08
CA GLU A 343 19.40 -4.69 14.38
C GLU A 343 18.02 -4.61 15.06
N ALA A 344 18.00 -4.48 16.39
CA ALA A 344 16.77 -4.31 17.16
C ALA A 344 16.06 -2.99 16.82
N SER A 345 16.79 -1.87 16.76
CA SER A 345 16.24 -0.57 16.36
C SER A 345 15.68 -0.60 14.95
N GLN A 346 16.41 -1.19 13.99
CA GLN A 346 15.91 -1.35 12.62
C GLN A 346 14.60 -2.14 12.58
N ALA A 347 14.52 -3.25 13.31
CA ALA A 347 13.28 -4.04 13.37
C ALA A 347 12.12 -3.24 14.00
N TYR A 348 12.39 -2.44 15.02
CA TYR A 348 11.38 -1.55 15.62
C TYR A 348 10.92 -0.44 14.67
N GLU A 349 11.84 0.20 13.94
CA GLU A 349 11.51 1.21 12.91
C GLU A 349 10.65 0.62 11.80
N GLN A 350 10.95 -0.60 11.32
CA GLN A 350 10.11 -1.31 10.35
C GLN A 350 8.71 -1.60 10.90
N SER A 351 8.60 -1.86 12.21
CA SER A 351 7.30 -2.05 12.86
C SER A 351 6.46 -0.76 12.85
N LEU A 352 7.08 0.39 13.17
CA LEU A 352 6.45 1.71 13.20
C LEU A 352 6.09 2.25 11.80
N LEU A 353 6.88 1.91 10.78
CA LEU A 353 6.56 2.24 9.38
C LEU A 353 5.22 1.64 8.93
N ILE A 354 4.88 0.44 9.45
CA ILE A 354 3.61 -0.24 9.13
C ILE A 354 2.49 0.20 10.08
N ASN A 355 2.81 0.43 11.35
CA ASN A 355 1.86 0.92 12.35
C ASN A 355 2.56 1.85 13.35
N ASN A 356 2.33 3.14 13.19
CA ASN A 356 2.87 4.21 14.02
C ASN A 356 2.11 4.42 15.34
N LEU A 357 1.04 3.68 15.63
CA LEU A 357 0.26 3.81 16.87
C LEU A 357 0.72 2.78 17.93
N GLN A 358 2.02 2.78 18.23
CA GLN A 358 2.67 1.76 19.07
C GLN A 358 3.66 2.37 20.08
N PRO A 359 3.16 2.96 21.19
CA PRO A 359 3.99 3.70 22.13
C PRO A 359 5.04 2.83 22.84
N ASP A 360 4.79 1.53 23.02
CA ASP A 360 5.75 0.59 23.60
C ASP A 360 7.01 0.38 22.73
N ILE A 361 6.92 0.65 21.42
CA ILE A 361 8.08 0.58 20.52
C ILE A 361 8.88 1.86 20.57
N GLU A 362 8.22 3.02 20.65
CA GLU A 362 8.89 4.32 20.82
C GLU A 362 9.74 4.31 22.10
N GLU A 363 9.16 3.84 23.22
CA GLU A 363 9.88 3.65 24.48
C GLU A 363 11.07 2.67 24.34
N ALA A 364 10.88 1.56 23.63
CA ALA A 364 11.96 0.59 23.40
C ALA A 364 13.11 1.18 22.58
N LEU A 365 12.82 2.03 21.59
CA LEU A 365 13.83 2.73 20.78
C LEU A 365 14.61 3.77 21.59
N GLU A 366 13.93 4.51 22.48
CA GLU A 366 14.57 5.47 23.37
C GLU A 366 15.58 4.77 24.31
N LEU A 367 15.17 3.64 24.90
CA LEU A 367 16.04 2.82 25.76
C LEU A 367 17.27 2.27 25.02
N LEU A 368 17.11 1.88 23.76
CA LEU A 368 18.24 1.40 22.95
C LEU A 368 19.22 2.53 22.63
N THR A 369 18.73 3.73 22.33
CA THR A 369 19.52 4.92 22.07
C THR A 369 20.36 5.34 23.28
N ASN A 370 19.76 5.32 24.48
CA ASN A 370 20.45 5.64 25.73
C ASN A 370 21.49 4.58 26.15
N LYS A 371 21.36 3.33 25.68
CA LYS A 371 22.33 2.27 25.94
C LYS A 371 23.57 2.38 25.06
N THR A 372 23.45 2.96 23.86
CA THR A 372 24.57 3.23 22.95
C THR A 372 25.42 4.45 23.34
N SER A 373 24.93 5.35 24.20
CA SER A 373 25.64 6.57 24.59
C SER A 373 26.61 6.41 25.77
N VAL A 374 26.67 5.24 26.43
CA VAL A 374 27.42 5.05 27.69
C VAL A 374 28.81 4.41 27.50
N ASP A 375 29.09 3.75 26.38
CA ASP A 375 30.42 3.18 26.11
C ASP A 375 30.87 3.53 24.69
N VAL A 376 32.05 4.16 24.59
CA VAL A 376 33.06 4.15 23.50
C VAL A 376 33.63 5.56 23.28
N LEU A 377 34.93 5.70 23.58
CA LEU A 377 35.80 6.77 23.07
C LEU A 377 35.67 6.76 21.54
N SER A 378 35.16 7.84 20.95
CA SER A 378 34.80 7.88 19.53
C SER A 378 36.02 7.66 18.63
N ASP A 379 36.11 6.48 18.02
CA ASP A 379 36.88 6.31 16.80
C ASP A 379 36.18 7.09 15.68
N LYS A 380 36.94 7.95 15.00
CA LYS A 380 36.47 8.79 13.89
C LYS A 380 37.13 8.38 12.56
N THR A 381 37.85 7.27 12.55
CA THR A 381 38.53 6.77 11.35
C THR A 381 37.55 5.97 10.50
N ALA A 382 37.63 6.13 9.18
CA ALA A 382 36.77 5.40 8.27
C ALA A 382 37.33 3.99 8.03
N PRO A 383 36.48 2.96 7.90
CA PRO A 383 36.91 1.58 7.70
C PRO A 383 37.69 1.41 6.39
N SER A 384 38.64 0.48 6.37
CA SER A 384 39.42 0.15 5.17
C SER A 384 38.79 -1.00 4.38
N LEU A 385 38.88 -0.99 3.04
CA LEU A 385 38.33 -2.02 2.16
C LEU A 385 39.39 -2.50 1.17
N LYS A 386 39.53 -3.82 1.04
CA LYS A 386 40.37 -4.48 0.04
C LYS A 386 39.56 -5.49 -0.77
N ILE A 387 39.47 -5.29 -2.08
CA ILE A 387 38.82 -6.23 -2.99
C ILE A 387 39.80 -7.31 -3.41
N LEU A 388 39.40 -8.57 -3.20
CA LEU A 388 40.16 -9.75 -3.57
C LEU A 388 39.77 -10.22 -4.97
N GLU A 389 38.47 -10.25 -5.27
CA GLU A 389 37.95 -10.60 -6.59
C GLU A 389 36.79 -9.66 -7.00
N PRO A 390 36.85 -9.11 -8.23
CA PRO A 390 37.90 -9.30 -9.23
C PRO A 390 39.21 -8.58 -8.86
N SER A 391 40.37 -9.10 -9.30
CA SER A 391 41.69 -8.64 -8.84
C SER A 391 41.96 -7.17 -9.17
N ALA A 392 42.40 -6.42 -8.16
CA ALA A 392 42.44 -4.95 -8.13
C ALA A 392 43.55 -4.28 -8.98
N ASN A 393 44.15 -4.95 -9.96
CA ASN A 393 45.30 -4.39 -10.68
C ASN A 393 44.97 -3.44 -11.84
N ASN A 394 43.70 -3.15 -12.13
CA ASN A 394 43.29 -2.02 -12.98
C ASN A 394 41.81 -1.69 -12.73
N ARG A 395 41.46 -0.39 -12.64
CA ARG A 395 40.08 0.15 -12.40
C ARG A 395 39.06 -0.11 -13.53
N SER A 396 39.19 -1.25 -14.22
CA SER A 396 38.29 -1.81 -15.22
C SER A 396 38.73 -3.25 -15.44
N VAL A 397 38.14 -4.21 -14.72
CA VAL A 397 38.48 -5.61 -14.92
C VAL A 397 37.61 -6.16 -16.06
N ILE A 398 38.25 -6.43 -17.20
CA ILE A 398 37.64 -7.21 -18.28
C ILE A 398 37.75 -8.66 -17.85
N ILE A 399 36.62 -9.26 -17.52
CA ILE A 399 36.55 -10.68 -17.18
C ILE A 399 36.28 -11.42 -18.49
N ASP A 400 37.34 -11.95 -19.12
CA ASP A 400 37.20 -12.87 -20.25
C ASP A 400 36.99 -14.29 -19.68
N ASP A 401 35.78 -14.56 -19.17
CA ASP A 401 35.39 -15.94 -18.84
C ASP A 401 34.96 -16.62 -20.14
N GLY A 402 35.97 -17.00 -20.93
CA GLY A 402 35.79 -17.80 -22.12
C GLY A 402 35.13 -19.13 -21.74
N ASN A 403 33.82 -19.22 -22.00
CA ASN A 403 32.90 -20.32 -21.69
C ASN A 403 32.23 -20.28 -20.30
N GLN A 404 31.04 -19.66 -20.22
CA GLN A 404 29.75 -20.29 -19.86
C GLN A 404 28.75 -19.26 -19.25
N THR A 405 27.60 -19.09 -19.92
CA THR A 405 26.20 -18.94 -19.42
C THR A 405 25.91 -18.54 -17.94
N SER A 406 26.56 -17.54 -17.35
CA SER A 406 26.20 -17.05 -16.01
C SER A 406 25.92 -15.53 -16.01
N ASN A 407 24.65 -15.14 -15.87
CA ASN A 407 24.23 -13.73 -15.66
C ASN A 407 24.57 -13.23 -14.24
N LYS A 408 25.61 -13.79 -13.61
CA LYS A 408 25.99 -13.55 -12.21
C LYS A 408 27.51 -13.63 -12.05
N LYS A 409 28.10 -12.74 -11.25
CA LYS A 409 29.52 -12.73 -10.88
C LYS A 409 29.70 -12.64 -9.37
N GLN A 410 30.73 -13.29 -8.84
CA GLN A 410 31.13 -13.18 -7.44
C GLN A 410 32.03 -11.96 -7.21
N ILE A 411 31.78 -11.25 -6.11
CA ILE A 411 32.64 -10.19 -5.56
C ILE A 411 33.10 -10.66 -4.18
N ARG A 412 34.42 -10.64 -3.95
CA ARG A 412 35.05 -11.00 -2.68
C ARG A 412 35.93 -9.86 -2.18
N GLY A 413 35.84 -9.55 -0.90
CA GLY A 413 36.67 -8.52 -0.29
C GLY A 413 36.83 -8.71 1.22
N ILE A 414 37.74 -7.95 1.81
CA ILE A 414 37.95 -7.87 3.25
C ILE A 414 37.87 -6.40 3.66
N ALA A 415 37.03 -6.09 4.63
CA ALA A 415 36.94 -4.80 5.27
C ALA A 415 37.53 -4.84 6.68
N THR A 416 38.34 -3.86 7.08
CA THR A 416 38.99 -3.85 8.40
C THR A 416 38.90 -2.49 9.08
N ASP A 417 38.62 -2.50 10.37
CA ASP A 417 38.53 -1.32 11.25
C ASP A 417 38.81 -1.72 12.71
N GLU A 418 39.40 -0.82 13.51
CA GLU A 418 39.70 -1.09 14.92
C GLU A 418 38.43 -1.29 15.76
N SER A 419 37.34 -0.59 15.42
CA SER A 419 36.02 -0.73 16.06
C SER A 419 35.22 -1.93 15.54
N GLY A 420 35.67 -2.56 14.45
CA GLY A 420 34.98 -3.64 13.74
C GLY A 420 33.94 -3.14 12.74
N ILE A 421 33.53 -4.02 11.82
CA ILE A 421 32.61 -3.67 10.73
C ILE A 421 31.15 -3.94 11.15
N ARG A 422 30.30 -2.92 11.02
CA ARG A 422 28.85 -2.98 11.30
C ARG A 422 28.04 -3.48 10.12
N ASN A 423 28.39 -3.02 8.92
CA ASN A 423 27.64 -3.34 7.70
C ASN A 423 28.50 -3.15 6.45
N ILE A 424 28.27 -4.01 5.45
CA ILE A 424 28.79 -3.85 4.09
C ILE A 424 27.58 -3.86 3.16
N GLN A 425 27.44 -2.85 2.31
CA GLN A 425 26.37 -2.75 1.33
C GLN A 425 26.93 -2.74 -0.09
N ILE A 426 26.25 -3.40 -1.03
CA ILE A 426 26.54 -3.32 -2.46
C ILE A 426 25.28 -2.83 -3.18
N ASN A 427 25.37 -1.66 -3.86
CA ASN A 427 24.23 -0.97 -4.47
C ASN A 427 23.04 -0.83 -3.51
N ASN A 428 23.31 -0.38 -2.28
CA ASN A 428 22.36 -0.20 -1.18
C ASN A 428 21.71 -1.49 -0.63
N LYS A 429 22.20 -2.68 -1.03
CA LYS A 429 21.78 -3.96 -0.43
C LYS A 429 22.82 -4.46 0.55
N ALA A 430 22.41 -4.79 1.78
CA ALA A 430 23.29 -5.35 2.80
C ALA A 430 23.87 -6.71 2.37
N VAL A 431 25.15 -6.91 2.63
CA VAL A 431 25.94 -8.09 2.32
C VAL A 431 26.46 -8.68 3.63
N ALA A 432 26.29 -9.99 3.79
CA ALA A 432 26.81 -10.70 4.96
C ALA A 432 28.34 -10.71 4.93
N HIS A 433 28.96 -10.51 6.10
CA HIS A 433 30.39 -10.58 6.28
C HIS A 433 30.74 -11.39 7.54
N GLU A 434 31.94 -11.96 7.56
CA GLU A 434 32.51 -12.64 8.71
C GLU A 434 33.02 -11.64 9.76
N ALA A 435 33.37 -12.13 10.96
CA ALA A 435 33.88 -11.30 12.05
C ALA A 435 35.24 -10.65 11.73
N ASN A 436 36.01 -11.24 10.82
CA ASN A 436 37.26 -10.67 10.29
C ASN A 436 37.02 -9.65 9.16
N GLY A 437 35.75 -9.37 8.83
CA GLY A 437 35.33 -8.45 7.77
C GLY A 437 35.43 -8.99 6.34
N TYR A 438 35.70 -10.29 6.16
CA TYR A 438 35.60 -10.96 4.86
C TYR A 438 34.15 -11.03 4.39
N PHE A 439 33.88 -10.71 3.13
CA PHE A 439 32.56 -10.85 2.51
C PHE A 439 32.65 -11.44 1.11
N GLU A 440 31.60 -12.18 0.75
CA GLU A 440 31.42 -12.78 -0.56
C GLU A 440 29.97 -12.63 -0.99
N VAL A 441 29.73 -12.04 -2.16
CA VAL A 441 28.39 -11.88 -2.73
C VAL A 441 28.37 -12.24 -4.21
N THR A 442 27.29 -12.87 -4.63
CA THR A 442 27.02 -13.12 -6.06
C THR A 442 26.06 -12.05 -6.56
N VAL A 443 26.53 -11.18 -7.45
CA VAL A 443 25.75 -10.10 -8.05
C VAL A 443 25.32 -10.45 -9.48
N PRO A 444 24.09 -10.12 -9.90
CA PRO A 444 23.72 -10.28 -11.29
C PRO A 444 24.53 -9.33 -12.18
N ILE A 445 24.94 -9.81 -13.34
CA ILE A 445 25.61 -9.03 -14.38
C ILE A 445 24.84 -9.16 -15.69
N THR A 446 24.74 -8.05 -16.41
CA THR A 446 24.15 -7.98 -17.77
C THR A 446 25.25 -7.76 -18.81
N GLU A 447 24.90 -7.86 -20.09
CA GLU A 447 25.81 -7.50 -21.17
C GLU A 447 26.20 -6.02 -21.08
N GLY A 448 27.49 -5.72 -21.19
CA GLY A 448 28.03 -4.36 -21.09
C GLY A 448 28.60 -3.99 -19.71
N ASP A 449 28.45 -2.72 -19.33
CA ASP A 449 29.02 -2.16 -18.09
C ASP A 449 28.14 -2.46 -16.88
N ASN A 450 28.73 -3.07 -15.84
CA ASN A 450 28.06 -3.37 -14.59
C ASN A 450 28.76 -2.63 -13.45
N LEU A 451 28.04 -1.77 -12.72
CA LEU A 451 28.58 -0.96 -11.64
C LEU A 451 28.10 -1.43 -10.27
N PHE A 452 29.03 -1.56 -9.34
CA PHE A 452 28.79 -1.99 -7.96
C PHE A 452 29.42 -0.99 -7.00
N ASN A 453 28.60 -0.20 -6.32
CA ASN A 453 29.03 0.67 -5.24
C ASN A 453 29.05 -0.11 -3.93
N ILE A 454 30.23 -0.26 -3.34
CA ILE A 454 30.43 -0.96 -2.07
C ILE A 454 30.58 0.09 -0.98
N VAL A 455 29.71 0.06 0.02
CA VAL A 455 29.76 0.94 1.20
C VAL A 455 30.02 0.09 2.43
N VAL A 456 31.10 0.36 3.13
CA VAL A 456 31.46 -0.28 4.41
C VAL A 456 31.21 0.73 5.51
N THR A 457 30.55 0.30 6.58
CA THR A 457 30.29 1.11 7.78
C THR A 457 30.82 0.38 9.00
N ASP A 458 31.57 1.08 9.83
CA ASP A 458 32.10 0.56 11.10
C ASP A 458 31.03 0.60 12.22
N ASN A 459 31.38 0.09 13.40
CA ASN A 459 30.46 0.09 14.55
C ASN A 459 30.14 1.49 15.10
N ASN A 460 30.98 2.49 14.78
CA ASN A 460 30.83 3.88 15.18
C ASN A 460 30.16 4.76 14.11
N ALA A 461 29.63 4.15 13.04
CA ALA A 461 28.97 4.80 11.92
C ALA A 461 29.86 5.67 11.01
N ASN A 462 31.17 5.47 11.02
CA ASN A 462 32.04 6.00 9.96
C ASN A 462 31.91 5.10 8.73
N SER A 463 31.94 5.69 7.53
CA SER A 463 31.72 4.96 6.28
C SER A 463 32.82 5.21 5.25
N TYR A 464 33.15 4.16 4.49
CA TYR A 464 34.00 4.20 3.30
C TYR A 464 33.22 3.63 2.11
N SER A 465 33.36 4.25 0.92
CA SER A 465 32.66 3.82 -0.29
C SER A 465 33.62 3.65 -1.47
N GLU A 466 33.49 2.56 -2.22
CA GLU A 466 34.28 2.28 -3.41
C GLU A 466 33.42 1.73 -4.56
N LEU A 467 33.66 2.22 -5.77
CA LEU A 467 32.92 1.83 -6.97
C LEU A 467 33.73 0.85 -7.81
N ILE A 468 33.15 -0.33 -8.10
CA ILE A 468 33.74 -1.35 -8.97
C ILE A 468 32.96 -1.42 -10.29
N GLN A 469 33.68 -1.54 -11.41
CA GLN A 469 33.13 -1.73 -12.74
C GLN A 469 33.53 -3.09 -13.33
N LEU A 470 32.55 -3.90 -13.76
CA LEU A 470 32.75 -5.15 -14.48
C LEU A 470 32.25 -5.03 -15.92
N LYS A 471 33.05 -5.46 -16.91
CA LYS A 471 32.70 -5.45 -18.34
C LYS A 471 32.55 -6.86 -18.90
N THR A 472 31.45 -7.13 -19.61
CA THR A 472 31.15 -8.43 -20.27
C THR A 472 31.10 -8.28 -21.82
N ARG A 473 31.55 -9.29 -22.59
CA ARG A 473 31.54 -9.28 -24.08
C ARG A 473 30.25 -9.90 -24.66
N GLY A 474 29.65 -9.24 -25.66
CA GLY A 474 28.47 -9.75 -26.39
C GLY A 474 28.83 -10.59 -27.63
N VAL A 475 28.03 -11.62 -27.90
CA VAL A 475 28.09 -12.45 -29.13
C VAL A 475 27.49 -11.67 -30.30
N LYS A 476 28.14 -11.78 -31.48
CA LYS A 476 27.75 -11.14 -32.75
C LYS A 476 26.30 -11.44 -33.15
N ILE A 477 25.52 -10.39 -33.43
CA ILE A 477 24.27 -10.44 -34.19
C ILE A 477 24.47 -9.58 -35.47
N PRO A 478 23.95 -9.99 -36.64
CA PRO A 478 24.37 -9.48 -37.95
C PRO A 478 23.98 -8.02 -38.22
N ASN A 479 24.84 -7.34 -38.99
CA ASN A 479 24.69 -5.96 -39.48
C ASN A 479 23.34 -5.66 -40.15
N SER A 480 22.58 -4.74 -39.55
CA SER A 480 21.82 -3.61 -40.13
C SER A 480 21.01 -3.02 -38.97
N ASP A 481 21.13 -1.79 -38.49
CA ASP A 481 21.64 -0.53 -39.02
C ASP A 481 22.34 0.26 -37.89
N ILE A 482 23.63 0.00 -37.67
CA ILE A 482 24.49 0.89 -36.88
C ILE A 482 25.02 1.94 -37.86
N ASN A 483 24.23 2.98 -38.10
CA ASN A 483 24.62 4.32 -38.56
C ASN A 483 23.36 5.17 -38.79
N LYS A 484 22.57 5.43 -37.74
CA LYS A 484 21.89 6.72 -37.68
C LYS A 484 22.68 7.60 -36.74
N GLU A 485 23.39 8.56 -37.33
CA GLU A 485 23.92 9.72 -36.64
C GLU A 485 22.83 10.26 -35.71
N TYR A 486 23.21 10.50 -34.46
CA TYR A 486 22.31 11.11 -33.49
C TYR A 486 22.04 12.54 -33.93
N PRO A 487 20.77 12.96 -33.96
CA PRO A 487 20.39 14.35 -34.12
C PRO A 487 21.25 15.35 -33.37
N GLN A 488 22.00 16.16 -34.09
CA GLN A 488 22.58 17.39 -33.55
C GLN A 488 21.44 18.40 -33.50
N ILE A 489 20.96 18.79 -32.30
CA ILE A 489 20.15 20.01 -32.19
C ILE A 489 21.07 21.16 -32.60
N GLN A 490 20.92 21.65 -33.84
CA GLN A 490 21.77 22.69 -34.44
C GLN A 490 21.53 24.10 -33.88
N GLU A 491 20.55 24.25 -32.98
CA GLU A 491 20.21 25.53 -32.36
C GLU A 491 20.98 25.78 -31.06
N ASP A 492 21.35 27.04 -30.80
CA ASP A 492 21.91 27.49 -29.52
C ASP A 492 20.86 27.37 -28.40
N ILE A 493 20.80 26.20 -27.76
CA ILE A 493 19.87 25.96 -26.64
C ILE A 493 20.36 26.68 -25.39
N VAL A 494 19.53 27.56 -24.84
CA VAL A 494 19.79 28.25 -23.57
C VAL A 494 18.88 27.69 -22.49
N TYR A 495 19.46 27.40 -21.31
CA TYR A 495 18.73 26.86 -20.17
C TYR A 495 18.66 27.89 -19.05
N HIS A 496 17.46 28.07 -18.50
CA HIS A 496 17.13 28.90 -17.34
C HIS A 496 16.45 28.05 -16.29
N ALA A 497 16.59 28.42 -15.02
CA ALA A 497 15.82 27.80 -13.95
C ALA A 497 15.29 28.81 -12.94
N ILE A 498 14.13 28.52 -12.37
CA ILE A 498 13.57 29.20 -11.22
C ILE A 498 13.38 28.13 -10.14
N LEU A 499 14.14 28.23 -9.06
CA LEU A 499 14.14 27.23 -7.99
C LEU A 499 13.53 27.86 -6.74
N ILE A 500 12.41 27.31 -6.28
CA ILE A 500 11.58 27.85 -5.20
C ILE A 500 11.62 26.87 -4.03
N ALA A 501 11.93 27.36 -2.84
CA ALA A 501 11.96 26.61 -1.60
C ALA A 501 11.21 27.35 -0.49
N GLU A 502 10.11 26.79 -0.01
CA GLU A 502 9.29 27.35 1.07
C GLU A 502 9.47 26.50 2.33
N ASN A 503 10.31 27.01 3.24
CA ASN A 503 10.72 26.37 4.48
C ASN A 503 9.95 26.95 5.67
N GLU A 504 9.79 28.27 5.69
CA GLU A 504 9.19 29.00 6.80
C GLU A 504 7.89 29.68 6.35
N TYR A 505 6.85 29.59 7.17
CA TYR A 505 5.53 30.15 6.86
C TYR A 505 5.14 31.24 7.86
N ALA A 506 4.62 32.35 7.35
CA ALA A 506 4.23 33.51 8.17
C ALA A 506 3.03 33.22 9.08
N ASP A 507 2.13 32.30 8.68
CA ASP A 507 1.03 31.83 9.51
C ASP A 507 1.47 30.63 10.35
N ASN A 508 1.47 30.80 11.67
CA ASN A 508 1.87 29.79 12.65
C ASN A 508 0.99 28.51 12.66
N LYS A 509 -0.07 28.45 11.85
CA LYS A 509 -0.89 27.25 11.66
C LYS A 509 -0.40 26.36 10.51
N LEU A 510 0.56 26.82 9.72
CA LEU A 510 1.29 26.06 8.72
C LEU A 510 2.63 25.65 9.34
N ASP A 511 2.95 24.36 9.27
CA ASP A 511 4.18 23.84 9.87
C ASP A 511 5.39 24.19 8.99
N ASP A 512 6.49 24.63 9.62
CA ASP A 512 7.75 24.86 8.93
C ASP A 512 8.39 23.53 8.47
N LEU A 513 9.18 23.59 7.40
CA LEU A 513 9.83 22.44 6.75
C LEU A 513 11.35 22.63 6.72
N SER A 514 12.11 21.62 7.19
CA SER A 514 13.59 21.67 7.17
C SER A 514 14.24 21.20 5.86
N GLY A 515 13.48 20.55 4.97
CA GLY A 515 13.97 19.91 3.73
C GLY A 515 14.08 20.78 2.46
N PRO A 516 13.11 21.68 2.16
CA PRO A 516 12.99 22.32 0.84
C PRO A 516 14.24 23.04 0.32
N SER A 517 14.91 23.83 1.16
CA SER A 517 16.15 24.52 0.75
C SER A 517 17.28 23.56 0.39
N SER A 518 17.41 22.46 1.14
CA SER A 518 18.42 21.42 0.87
C SER A 518 18.13 20.74 -0.47
N ASP A 519 16.86 20.44 -0.74
CA ASP A 519 16.47 19.78 -1.99
C ASP A 519 16.63 20.69 -3.21
N MET A 520 16.29 21.97 -3.07
CA MET A 520 16.59 23.00 -4.06
C MET A 520 18.08 23.10 -4.34
N GLU A 521 18.94 23.10 -3.31
CA GLU A 521 20.39 23.22 -3.49
C GLU A 521 20.98 21.99 -4.20
N LYS A 522 20.52 20.77 -3.87
CA LYS A 522 20.96 19.56 -4.57
C LYS A 522 20.60 19.59 -6.06
N ILE A 523 19.38 20.02 -6.41
CA ILE A 523 18.96 20.19 -7.81
C ILE A 523 19.81 21.26 -8.49
N TYR A 524 20.00 22.43 -7.86
CA TYR A 524 20.87 23.49 -8.37
C TYR A 524 22.27 22.96 -8.73
N GLN A 525 22.90 22.22 -7.81
CA GLN A 525 24.24 21.67 -8.02
C GLN A 525 24.29 20.70 -9.20
N ILE A 526 23.30 19.81 -9.35
CA ILE A 526 23.21 18.88 -10.48
C ILE A 526 23.05 19.64 -11.80
N LEU A 527 22.17 20.65 -11.84
CA LEU A 527 21.93 21.44 -13.05
C LEU A 527 23.21 22.13 -13.53
N ILE A 528 23.98 22.76 -12.64
CA ILE A 528 25.20 23.48 -13.03
C ILE A 528 26.40 22.57 -13.24
N LYS A 529 26.50 21.42 -12.57
CA LYS A 529 27.67 20.51 -12.70
C LYS A 529 27.51 19.54 -13.86
N ASN A 530 26.32 19.01 -14.07
CA ASN A 530 26.08 17.90 -14.99
C ASN A 530 25.30 18.27 -16.25
N TYR A 531 24.59 19.41 -16.25
CA TYR A 531 23.75 19.85 -17.35
C TYR A 531 24.12 21.25 -17.83
N SER A 532 23.68 21.63 -19.03
CA SER A 532 24.04 22.88 -19.71
C SER A 532 23.39 24.15 -19.11
N PHE A 533 23.04 24.14 -17.83
CA PHE A 533 22.59 25.34 -17.12
C PHE A 533 23.79 26.18 -16.67
N LEU A 534 23.61 27.50 -16.74
CA LEU A 534 24.59 28.48 -16.31
C LEU A 534 24.10 29.16 -15.03
N PRO A 535 24.94 29.35 -14.00
CA PRO A 535 24.53 29.94 -12.72
C PRO A 535 23.78 31.27 -12.86
N GLN A 536 24.22 32.15 -13.76
CA GLN A 536 23.58 33.46 -14.00
C GLN A 536 22.15 33.38 -14.57
N ASN A 537 21.77 32.22 -15.13
CA ASN A 537 20.43 32.01 -15.67
C ASN A 537 19.48 31.39 -14.64
N ILE A 538 19.94 31.12 -13.41
CA ILE A 538 19.16 30.47 -12.35
C ILE A 538 18.76 31.50 -11.29
N SER A 539 17.45 31.62 -11.04
CA SER A 539 16.89 32.38 -9.93
C SER A 539 16.57 31.44 -8.77
N LYS A 540 17.05 31.75 -7.55
CA LYS A 540 16.69 31.03 -6.32
C LYS A 540 15.77 31.89 -5.47
N LEU A 541 14.60 31.37 -5.12
CA LEU A 541 13.61 32.01 -4.27
C LEU A 541 13.48 31.14 -3.00
N ILE A 542 13.74 31.73 -1.84
CA ILE A 542 13.63 31.06 -0.53
C ILE A 542 12.65 31.89 0.30
N ASN A 543 11.60 31.23 0.81
CA ASN A 543 10.54 31.83 1.62
C ASN A 543 10.01 33.11 0.98
N LYS A 544 9.57 33.02 -0.28
CA LYS A 544 9.05 34.16 -1.04
C LYS A 544 7.53 34.14 -1.10
N GLY A 545 6.94 35.32 -0.97
CA GLY A 545 5.49 35.46 -1.03
C GLY A 545 4.95 35.17 -2.43
N LYS A 546 3.65 34.91 -2.50
CA LYS A 546 2.95 34.57 -3.75
C LYS A 546 3.26 35.53 -4.91
N ASN A 547 3.21 36.84 -4.64
CA ASN A 547 3.42 37.86 -5.65
C ASN A 547 4.86 37.91 -6.16
N ASP A 548 5.86 37.78 -5.26
CA ASP A 548 7.28 37.75 -5.63
C ASP A 548 7.58 36.54 -6.54
N ILE A 549 6.98 35.39 -6.23
CA ILE A 549 7.10 34.17 -7.05
C ILE A 549 6.51 34.42 -8.44
N LEU A 550 5.28 34.91 -8.52
CA LEU A 550 4.59 35.16 -9.80
C LEU A 550 5.30 36.23 -10.63
N GLU A 551 5.73 37.33 -10.01
CA GLU A 551 6.47 38.40 -10.69
C GLU A 551 7.79 37.88 -11.26
N THR A 552 8.53 37.07 -10.48
CA THR A 552 9.77 36.45 -10.95
C THR A 552 9.52 35.54 -12.15
N ILE A 553 8.48 34.68 -12.08
CA ILE A 553 8.12 33.79 -13.19
C ILE A 553 7.79 34.61 -14.43
N VAL A 554 6.83 35.54 -14.33
CA VAL A 554 6.35 36.35 -15.45
C VAL A 554 7.50 37.16 -16.09
N THR A 555 8.27 37.86 -15.27
CA THR A 555 9.37 38.70 -15.74
C THR A 555 10.42 37.87 -16.44
N LYS A 556 10.83 36.75 -15.83
CA LYS A 556 11.82 35.85 -16.41
C LYS A 556 11.30 35.23 -17.70
N THR A 557 10.10 34.65 -17.72
CA THR A 557 9.62 33.90 -18.90
C THR A 557 9.29 34.80 -20.08
N ASN A 558 8.80 36.02 -19.83
CA ASN A 558 8.44 36.96 -20.90
C ASN A 558 9.65 37.64 -21.54
N SER A 559 10.79 37.70 -20.85
CA SER A 559 12.04 38.23 -21.42
C SER A 559 12.76 37.24 -22.35
N LEU A 560 12.30 35.99 -22.42
CA LEU A 560 12.99 34.93 -23.17
C LEU A 560 12.62 34.88 -24.65
N SER A 561 13.30 34.01 -25.38
CA SER A 561 13.10 33.72 -26.80
C SER A 561 12.81 32.24 -27.02
N ALA A 562 12.50 31.88 -28.27
CA ALA A 562 12.26 30.49 -28.67
C ALA A 562 13.52 29.59 -28.62
N LYS A 563 14.68 30.12 -28.23
CA LYS A 563 15.90 29.34 -27.96
C LYS A 563 16.02 28.91 -26.49
N ASP A 564 15.24 29.54 -25.61
CA ASP A 564 15.35 29.41 -24.18
C ASP A 564 14.40 28.34 -23.62
N ASN A 565 14.86 27.62 -22.61
CA ASN A 565 14.13 26.55 -21.95
C ASN A 565 14.14 26.80 -20.44
N VAL A 566 12.99 26.69 -19.80
CA VAL A 566 12.82 27.06 -18.39
C VAL A 566 12.43 25.83 -17.57
N LEU A 567 13.25 25.53 -16.57
CA LEU A 567 12.89 24.59 -15.51
C LEU A 567 12.40 25.37 -14.29
N ILE A 568 11.18 25.12 -13.84
CA ILE A 568 10.65 25.65 -12.59
C ILE A 568 10.62 24.51 -11.58
N PHE A 569 11.39 24.63 -10.50
CA PHE A 569 11.41 23.67 -9.42
C PHE A 569 10.74 24.28 -8.19
N TYR A 570 9.82 23.55 -7.58
CA TYR A 570 9.16 23.96 -6.35
C TYR A 570 9.28 22.85 -5.30
N ALA A 571 9.77 23.21 -4.10
CA ALA A 571 9.75 22.37 -2.92
C ALA A 571 9.09 23.12 -1.76
N GLY A 572 8.10 22.49 -1.11
CA GLY A 572 7.34 23.11 0.00
C GLY A 572 5.98 22.45 0.19
N HIS A 573 5.11 23.08 0.97
CA HIS A 573 3.75 22.58 1.18
C HIS A 573 2.89 22.69 -0.08
N GLY A 574 1.96 21.75 -0.20
CA GLY A 574 0.84 21.83 -1.12
C GLY A 574 -0.44 21.32 -0.43
N ILE A 575 -1.60 21.75 -0.92
CA ILE A 575 -2.90 21.38 -0.37
C ILE A 575 -3.88 21.07 -1.50
N MET A 576 -4.83 20.18 -1.22
CA MET A 576 -5.98 19.93 -2.08
C MET A 576 -7.23 20.52 -1.47
N ILE A 577 -8.00 21.26 -2.27
CA ILE A 577 -9.27 21.82 -1.86
C ILE A 577 -10.36 21.29 -2.79
N LYS A 578 -11.48 20.86 -2.18
CA LYS A 578 -12.68 20.46 -2.91
C LYS A 578 -13.56 21.68 -3.17
N GLN A 579 -13.72 22.02 -4.44
CA GLN A 579 -14.55 23.12 -4.91
C GLN A 579 -16.05 22.80 -4.75
N PRO A 580 -16.93 23.82 -4.71
CA PRO A 580 -18.38 23.63 -4.59
C PRO A 580 -19.01 22.77 -5.71
N ASP A 581 -18.38 22.71 -6.88
CA ASP A 581 -18.80 21.87 -8.00
C ASP A 581 -18.35 20.40 -7.85
N GLY A 582 -17.75 20.05 -6.70
CA GLY A 582 -17.27 18.72 -6.36
C GLY A 582 -15.89 18.38 -6.91
N LYS A 583 -15.25 19.26 -7.70
CA LYS A 583 -13.91 19.03 -8.24
C LYS A 583 -12.85 19.31 -7.18
N GLU A 584 -11.79 18.53 -7.20
CA GLU A 584 -10.61 18.73 -6.35
C GLU A 584 -9.54 19.50 -7.13
N GLU A 585 -8.97 20.53 -6.52
CA GLU A 585 -7.93 21.37 -7.10
C GLU A 585 -6.72 21.43 -6.17
N GLY A 586 -5.52 21.28 -6.75
CA GLY A 586 -4.25 21.36 -6.03
C GLY A 586 -3.71 22.79 -5.99
N PHE A 587 -3.09 23.15 -4.87
CA PHE A 587 -2.50 24.46 -4.62
C PHE A 587 -1.10 24.29 -4.06
N LEU A 588 -0.18 25.17 -4.47
CA LEU A 588 1.11 25.34 -3.82
C LEU A 588 0.96 26.41 -2.73
N ILE A 589 1.69 26.27 -1.61
CA ILE A 589 1.59 27.16 -0.46
C ILE A 589 2.84 28.04 -0.37
N PRO A 590 2.78 29.33 -0.77
CA PRO A 590 3.86 30.29 -0.52
C PRO A 590 4.05 30.59 0.97
N SER A 591 5.22 31.06 1.36
CA SER A 591 5.53 31.45 2.75
C SER A 591 4.60 32.51 3.35
N ASP A 592 4.02 33.40 2.55
CA ASP A 592 3.06 34.42 3.00
C ASP A 592 1.60 33.92 3.05
N ALA A 593 1.38 32.62 2.79
CA ALA A 593 0.05 32.02 2.82
C ALA A 593 -0.56 32.02 4.23
N THR A 594 -1.88 32.19 4.30
CA THR A 594 -2.66 32.06 5.54
C THR A 594 -3.58 30.84 5.45
N LYS A 595 -3.54 29.96 6.44
CA LYS A 595 -4.35 28.73 6.48
C LYS A 595 -5.83 29.04 6.43
N GLY A 596 -6.51 28.47 5.44
CA GLY A 596 -7.94 28.66 5.20
C GLY A 596 -8.28 29.90 4.35
N LYS A 597 -7.30 30.67 3.89
CA LYS A 597 -7.49 31.80 2.97
C LYS A 597 -6.97 31.45 1.59
N GLU A 598 -7.74 30.71 0.81
CA GLU A 598 -7.30 30.14 -0.47
C GLU A 598 -6.79 31.15 -1.52
N PHE A 599 -7.14 32.43 -1.41
CA PHE A 599 -6.63 33.47 -2.33
C PHE A 599 -5.15 33.78 -2.10
N THR A 600 -4.59 33.43 -0.92
CA THR A 600 -3.15 33.55 -0.62
C THR A 600 -2.35 32.37 -1.15
N TYR A 601 -2.99 31.31 -1.66
CA TYR A 601 -2.30 30.15 -2.22
C TYR A 601 -2.04 30.33 -3.71
N LEU A 602 -1.02 29.65 -4.24
CA LEU A 602 -0.66 29.69 -5.66
C LEU A 602 -1.45 28.64 -6.44
N ARG A 603 -2.29 29.08 -7.38
CA ARG A 603 -3.19 28.23 -8.18
C ARG A 603 -2.60 27.90 -9.55
N GLY A 604 -3.01 26.77 -10.12
CA GLY A 604 -2.60 26.38 -11.47
C GLY A 604 -2.98 27.42 -12.54
N GLU A 605 -4.16 28.03 -12.42
CA GLU A 605 -4.62 29.08 -13.36
C GLU A 605 -3.68 30.30 -13.38
N GLU A 606 -3.09 30.68 -12.25
CA GLU A 606 -2.17 31.81 -12.16
C GLU A 606 -0.86 31.50 -12.89
N LEU A 607 -0.39 30.25 -12.80
CA LEU A 607 0.76 29.76 -13.56
C LEU A 607 0.44 29.67 -15.06
N VAL A 608 -0.75 29.17 -15.44
CA VAL A 608 -1.22 29.18 -16.84
C VAL A 608 -1.19 30.61 -17.41
N ASN A 609 -1.72 31.57 -16.67
CA ASN A 609 -1.71 32.97 -17.06
C ASN A 609 -0.29 33.53 -17.16
N ALA A 610 0.61 33.15 -16.26
CA ALA A 610 2.02 33.55 -16.31
C ALA A 610 2.75 33.02 -17.56
N PHE A 611 2.44 31.79 -17.99
CA PHE A 611 3.09 31.17 -19.15
C PHE A 611 2.47 31.53 -20.49
N LYS A 612 1.23 32.04 -20.50
CA LYS A 612 0.46 32.36 -21.71
C LYS A 612 1.22 33.23 -22.71
N TYR A 613 2.04 34.17 -22.22
CA TYR A 613 2.81 35.09 -23.05
C TYR A 613 4.32 34.76 -23.11
N SER A 614 4.73 33.65 -22.49
CA SER A 614 6.11 33.21 -22.50
C SER A 614 6.55 32.80 -23.90
N LYS A 615 7.70 33.33 -24.32
CA LYS A 615 8.35 33.00 -25.59
C LYS A 615 9.34 31.82 -25.47
N ALA A 616 9.54 31.28 -24.28
CA ALA A 616 10.41 30.12 -24.07
C ALA A 616 9.93 28.91 -24.89
N ARG A 617 10.85 28.11 -25.43
CA ARG A 617 10.52 26.89 -26.19
C ARG A 617 9.85 25.87 -25.31
N HIS A 618 10.50 25.48 -24.20
CA HIS A 618 9.95 24.51 -23.27
C HIS A 618 9.90 25.09 -21.85
N ILE A 619 8.81 24.83 -21.14
CA ILE A 619 8.64 25.08 -19.71
C ILE A 619 8.32 23.73 -19.05
N LEU A 620 9.16 23.34 -18.10
CA LEU A 620 8.94 22.16 -17.28
C LEU A 620 8.79 22.58 -15.84
N ILE A 621 7.69 22.21 -15.21
CA ILE A 621 7.48 22.38 -13.77
C ILE A 621 7.80 21.05 -13.11
N MET A 622 8.71 21.06 -12.14
CA MET A 622 8.99 19.95 -11.24
C MET A 622 8.53 20.34 -9.84
N ALA A 623 7.52 19.67 -9.31
CA ALA A 623 6.95 20.01 -8.02
C ALA A 623 7.11 18.87 -7.02
N ASP A 624 7.78 19.18 -5.93
CA ASP A 624 7.91 18.36 -4.73
C ASP A 624 7.05 18.97 -3.62
N ALA A 625 5.74 18.80 -3.79
CA ALA A 625 4.74 19.28 -2.87
C ALA A 625 3.53 18.35 -2.91
N CYS A 626 2.91 18.16 -1.74
CA CYS A 626 1.68 17.39 -1.62
C CYS A 626 0.64 17.90 -2.62
N PHE A 627 -0.07 17.00 -3.29
CA PHE A 627 -1.15 17.35 -4.21
C PHE A 627 -0.73 18.16 -5.46
N ALA A 628 0.56 18.39 -5.70
CA ALA A 628 1.03 19.11 -6.88
C ALA A 628 0.63 18.42 -8.20
N GLY A 629 0.46 17.09 -8.19
CA GLY A 629 -0.10 16.33 -9.31
C GLY A 629 -1.54 16.67 -9.68
N SER A 630 -2.25 17.47 -8.88
CA SER A 630 -3.61 17.99 -9.15
C SER A 630 -3.63 19.49 -9.48
N LEU A 631 -2.46 20.10 -9.70
CA LEU A 631 -2.31 21.53 -9.99
C LEU A 631 -2.91 21.93 -11.36
N PHE A 632 -2.94 21.01 -12.34
CA PHE A 632 -3.61 21.24 -13.63
C PHE A 632 -4.53 20.08 -14.01
N ARG A 633 -5.44 20.33 -14.96
CA ARG A 633 -6.25 19.26 -15.58
C ARG A 633 -5.38 18.46 -16.55
N SER A 634 -5.39 17.13 -16.41
CA SER A 634 -4.69 16.22 -17.33
C SER A 634 -5.31 16.25 -18.73
N ALA A 635 -4.47 16.33 -19.77
CA ALA A 635 -4.84 16.09 -21.16
C ALA A 635 -4.00 14.93 -21.73
N GLU A 636 -4.44 14.35 -22.84
CA GLU A 636 -3.73 13.24 -23.50
C GLU A 636 -2.32 13.67 -23.93
N ASN A 637 -1.34 12.80 -23.69
CA ASN A 637 0.05 12.99 -24.12
C ASN A 637 0.27 12.25 -25.44
N GLU A 638 0.60 12.97 -26.50
CA GLU A 638 1.20 12.37 -27.69
C GLU A 638 2.68 12.06 -27.44
N ILE A 639 3.14 10.87 -27.85
CA ILE A 639 4.52 10.41 -27.69
C ILE A 639 5.28 10.72 -28.98
N PRO A 640 6.27 11.65 -28.97
CA PRO A 640 7.06 11.95 -30.16
C PRO A 640 7.91 10.74 -30.59
N ALA A 641 8.07 10.51 -31.90
CA ALA A 641 8.82 9.38 -32.42
C ALA A 641 10.36 9.54 -32.30
N SER A 642 10.84 10.75 -32.00
CA SER A 642 12.27 11.05 -31.81
C SER A 642 12.52 12.24 -30.87
N VAL A 643 13.77 12.39 -30.40
CA VAL A 643 14.18 13.57 -29.59
C VAL A 643 14.16 14.86 -30.42
N GLU A 644 14.42 14.81 -31.72
CA GLU A 644 14.26 15.97 -32.62
C GLU A 644 12.82 16.42 -32.68
N GLU A 645 11.91 15.48 -32.92
CA GLU A 645 10.48 15.74 -32.97
C GLU A 645 9.96 16.27 -31.64
N ALA A 646 10.45 15.70 -30.53
CA ALA A 646 10.15 16.19 -29.19
C ALA A 646 10.62 17.65 -28.97
N PHE A 647 11.68 18.12 -29.64
CA PHE A 647 12.21 19.48 -29.45
C PHE A 647 11.60 20.54 -30.38
N LYS A 648 10.89 20.13 -31.44
CA LYS A 648 10.36 21.05 -32.47
C LYS A 648 9.28 21.99 -31.92
N GLU A 649 8.26 21.41 -31.28
CA GLU A 649 7.09 22.15 -30.82
C GLU A 649 7.25 22.69 -29.40
N PRO A 650 6.65 23.85 -29.07
CA PRO A 650 6.66 24.35 -27.70
C PRO A 650 6.05 23.35 -26.69
N SER A 651 6.66 23.26 -25.50
CA SER A 651 6.17 22.40 -24.41
C SER A 651 5.91 23.17 -23.13
N ARG A 652 4.83 22.84 -22.43
CA ARG A 652 4.48 23.29 -21.08
C ARG A 652 3.95 22.07 -20.32
N LYS A 653 4.79 21.43 -19.52
CA LYS A 653 4.49 20.17 -18.83
C LYS A 653 4.76 20.26 -17.33
N LEU A 654 3.97 19.51 -16.57
CA LEU A 654 4.18 19.27 -15.15
C LEU A 654 4.79 17.89 -14.94
N MET A 655 5.76 17.79 -14.04
CA MET A 655 6.25 16.57 -13.42
C MET A 655 6.11 16.69 -11.90
N ALA A 656 5.33 15.83 -11.26
CA ALA A 656 5.06 15.95 -9.81
C ALA A 656 4.92 14.60 -9.10
N SER A 657 5.22 14.60 -7.81
CA SER A 657 4.98 13.48 -6.90
C SER A 657 3.50 13.34 -6.56
N GLY A 658 2.88 12.20 -6.91
CA GLY A 658 1.58 11.78 -6.38
C GLY A 658 0.35 12.59 -6.82
N ASN A 659 -0.80 11.91 -6.93
CA ASN A 659 -2.06 12.54 -7.33
C ASN A 659 -2.83 13.17 -6.16
N ARG A 660 -2.77 12.62 -4.93
CA ARG A 660 -3.71 13.01 -3.83
C ARG A 660 -3.26 12.69 -2.38
N THR A 661 -1.97 12.72 -2.03
CA THR A 661 -1.49 12.35 -0.67
C THR A 661 -0.39 13.27 -0.15
N ILE A 662 -0.22 13.29 1.19
CA ILE A 662 0.84 14.02 1.89
C ILE A 662 2.20 13.32 1.66
N VAL A 663 3.25 14.08 1.39
CA VAL A 663 4.63 13.61 1.13
C VAL A 663 5.45 13.65 2.44
N PRO A 664 6.28 12.64 2.75
CA PRO A 664 7.14 12.65 3.95
C PRO A 664 8.20 13.77 3.94
N ASP A 665 8.71 14.16 5.11
CA ASP A 665 9.72 15.23 5.29
C ASP A 665 11.04 14.99 4.52
N THR A 666 11.35 13.75 4.15
CA THR A 666 12.41 13.43 3.19
C THR A 666 11.79 13.03 1.87
N SER A 667 11.89 13.88 0.85
CA SER A 667 11.20 13.62 -0.42
C SER A 667 11.80 12.44 -1.19
N PRO A 668 11.07 11.32 -1.31
CA PRO A 668 11.53 10.20 -2.12
C PRO A 668 11.57 10.58 -3.60
N PHE A 669 10.75 11.55 -4.02
CA PHE A 669 10.70 12.02 -5.40
C PHE A 669 12.01 12.68 -5.78
N ILE A 670 12.54 13.55 -4.91
CA ILE A 670 13.82 14.21 -5.11
C ILE A 670 14.97 13.22 -5.09
N ALA A 671 14.98 12.26 -4.16
CA ALA A 671 16.03 11.23 -4.12
C ALA A 671 16.10 10.43 -5.44
N HIS A 672 14.96 10.03 -5.99
CA HIS A 672 14.92 9.28 -7.26
C HIS A 672 15.26 10.17 -8.47
N LEU A 673 14.75 11.41 -8.51
CA LEU A 673 15.04 12.37 -9.58
C LEU A 673 16.53 12.72 -9.64
N GLN A 674 17.17 12.96 -8.49
CA GLN A 674 18.61 13.20 -8.40
C GLN A 674 19.40 12.02 -8.93
N THR A 675 19.06 10.81 -8.49
CA THR A 675 19.67 9.57 -8.96
C THR A 675 19.55 9.44 -10.48
N ALA A 676 18.37 9.69 -11.04
CA ALA A 676 18.13 9.64 -12.48
C ALA A 676 18.97 10.65 -13.26
N LEU A 677 19.05 11.90 -12.80
CA LEU A 677 19.85 12.96 -13.41
C LEU A 677 21.37 12.66 -13.35
N LEU A 678 21.85 12.14 -12.23
CA LEU A 678 23.27 11.80 -12.05
C LEU A 678 23.70 10.58 -12.88
N ASN A 679 22.81 9.59 -12.99
CA ASN A 679 23.07 8.35 -13.72
C ASN A 679 22.85 8.48 -15.24
N ASN A 680 22.18 9.53 -15.72
CA ASN A 680 22.01 9.76 -17.14
C ASN A 680 23.36 9.84 -17.87
N ARG A 681 23.52 9.03 -18.92
CA ARG A 681 24.67 9.01 -19.83
C ARG A 681 24.36 9.60 -21.21
N LYS A 682 23.09 9.87 -21.52
CA LYS A 682 22.70 10.42 -22.82
C LYS A 682 23.05 11.90 -22.87
N LYS A 683 23.62 12.35 -24.01
CA LYS A 683 23.90 13.77 -24.25
C LYS A 683 22.63 14.62 -24.24
N TYR A 684 21.54 14.05 -24.76
CA TYR A 684 20.19 14.62 -24.74
C TYR A 684 19.22 13.59 -24.18
N ILE A 685 18.39 13.98 -23.21
CA ILE A 685 17.34 13.13 -22.63
C ILE A 685 16.06 13.94 -22.43
N THR A 686 14.91 13.45 -22.86
CA THR A 686 13.63 14.14 -22.62
C THR A 686 13.21 14.01 -21.16
N ALA A 687 12.40 14.94 -20.66
CA ALA A 687 11.85 14.85 -19.30
C ALA A 687 11.06 13.56 -19.07
N GLU A 688 10.34 13.07 -20.08
CA GLU A 688 9.63 11.79 -20.02
C GLU A 688 10.58 10.59 -19.97
N GLN A 689 11.62 10.59 -20.81
CA GLN A 689 12.64 9.54 -20.78
C GLN A 689 13.35 9.49 -19.42
N LEU A 690 13.65 10.66 -18.85
CA LEU A 690 14.24 10.79 -17.51
C LEU A 690 13.29 10.20 -16.47
N LEU A 691 12.00 10.58 -16.49
CA LEU A 691 10.97 10.06 -15.59
C LEU A 691 10.92 8.53 -15.64
N ASN A 692 10.87 7.95 -16.84
CA ASN A 692 10.76 6.51 -17.05
C ASN A 692 11.97 5.73 -16.50
N THR A 693 13.12 6.37 -16.25
CA THR A 693 14.27 5.68 -15.63
C THR A 693 14.06 5.32 -14.17
N PHE A 694 13.17 6.04 -13.46
CA PHE A 694 12.95 5.85 -12.02
C PHE A 694 11.48 5.69 -11.64
N LYS A 695 10.54 5.84 -12.58
CA LYS A 695 9.10 5.76 -12.33
C LYS A 695 8.70 4.49 -11.60
N ASP A 696 9.14 3.33 -12.07
CA ASP A 696 8.77 2.04 -11.47
C ASP A 696 9.38 1.89 -10.07
N GLN A 697 10.63 2.33 -9.88
CA GLN A 697 11.29 2.30 -8.57
C GLN A 697 10.61 3.23 -7.57
N TYR A 698 10.20 4.43 -8.02
CA TYR A 698 9.45 5.37 -7.21
C TYR A 698 8.08 4.82 -6.83
N VAL A 699 7.33 4.26 -7.78
CA VAL A 699 6.02 3.64 -7.51
C VAL A 699 6.17 2.46 -6.55
N ASN A 700 7.20 1.63 -6.72
CA ASN A 700 7.44 0.47 -5.87
C ASN A 700 7.88 0.86 -4.45
N SER A 701 8.60 1.97 -4.28
CA SER A 701 9.11 2.42 -2.97
C SER A 701 8.14 3.31 -2.21
N THR A 702 7.24 4.02 -2.89
CA THR A 702 6.33 5.00 -2.26
C THR A 702 4.86 4.63 -2.37
N HIS A 703 4.51 3.70 -3.26
CA HIS A 703 3.13 3.42 -3.68
C HIS A 703 2.39 4.65 -4.28
N LEU A 704 3.12 5.71 -4.66
CA LEU A 704 2.60 6.91 -5.29
C LEU A 704 2.86 6.90 -6.80
N ASN A 705 1.89 7.37 -7.57
CA ASN A 705 2.04 7.54 -9.01
C ASN A 705 2.66 8.90 -9.33
N LEU A 706 3.75 8.91 -10.10
CA LEU A 706 4.28 10.14 -10.70
C LEU A 706 3.31 10.69 -11.73
N GLN A 707 3.12 12.00 -11.70
CA GLN A 707 2.35 12.71 -12.71
C GLN A 707 3.28 13.32 -13.73
N TYR A 708 2.95 13.12 -15.01
CA TYR A 708 3.59 13.78 -16.12
C TYR A 708 2.56 14.02 -17.23
N TYR A 709 2.11 15.26 -17.38
CA TYR A 709 1.05 15.61 -18.31
C TYR A 709 1.20 17.05 -18.83
N PRO A 710 0.58 17.38 -19.97
CA PRO A 710 0.63 18.71 -20.56
C PRO A 710 -0.25 19.68 -19.79
N ILE A 711 0.17 20.95 -19.74
CA ILE A 711 -0.66 22.04 -19.22
C ILE A 711 -1.69 22.38 -20.29
N ALA A 712 -2.94 22.03 -20.02
CA ALA A 712 -4.05 22.16 -20.96
C ALA A 712 -4.16 23.58 -21.55
N GLY A 713 -4.24 23.66 -22.88
CA GLY A 713 -4.37 24.92 -23.61
C GLY A 713 -3.07 25.69 -23.87
N LEU A 714 -1.92 25.20 -23.39
CA LEU A 714 -0.61 25.84 -23.61
C LEU A 714 0.44 24.92 -24.26
N ASP A 715 0.37 23.61 -24.04
CA ASP A 715 1.32 22.65 -24.64
C ASP A 715 0.96 22.35 -26.10
N LEU A 716 1.98 22.29 -26.98
CA LEU A 716 1.84 22.02 -28.42
C LEU A 716 2.46 20.67 -28.83
N GLY A 717 2.68 19.75 -27.88
CA GLY A 717 3.14 18.39 -28.16
C GLY A 717 4.66 18.18 -28.03
N GLY A 718 5.44 19.23 -27.78
CA GLY A 718 6.89 19.10 -27.54
C GLY A 718 7.25 18.45 -26.19
N GLN A 719 8.55 18.35 -25.90
CA GLN A 719 9.08 17.94 -24.61
C GLN A 719 10.31 18.74 -24.23
N PHE A 720 10.42 19.04 -22.94
CA PHE A 720 11.66 19.56 -22.37
C PHE A 720 12.78 18.53 -22.51
N VAL A 721 13.92 18.94 -23.09
CA VAL A 721 15.10 18.10 -23.29
C VAL A 721 16.23 18.61 -22.41
N PHE A 722 16.80 17.74 -21.59
CA PHE A 722 18.01 18.03 -20.84
C PHE A 722 19.25 17.77 -21.70
N LYS A 723 20.13 18.78 -21.83
CA LYS A 723 21.46 18.64 -22.43
C LYS A 723 22.52 18.43 -21.35
N ARG A 724 23.13 17.25 -21.33
CA ARG A 724 24.24 16.93 -20.42
C ARG A 724 25.50 17.69 -20.86
N LYS A 725 26.30 18.17 -19.90
CA LYS A 725 27.61 18.78 -20.18
C LYS A 725 28.57 17.77 -20.79
#